data_AF-A0AA38YUG6-F1
#
_entry.id   AF-A0AA38YUG6-F1
#
_cell.length_a   1.000
_cell.length_b   1.000
_cell.length_c   1.000
_cell.angle_alpha   90.00
_cell.angle_beta   90.00
_cell.angle_gamma   90.00
#
_symmetry.space_group_name_H-M   'P 1'
#
loop_
_entity.id
_entity.type
_entity.pdbx_description
1 polymer ?
#
loop_
_entity_poly.entity_id
_entity_poly.type
_entity_poly.pdbx_seq_one_letter_code
_entity_poly.pdbx_strand_id
1 'polypeptide(L)'
;MSDSLNGKVMITSSGRSDAIARAQPILSAMCEKLYIFEGEVGAGSKIKMVNGLLEGIHLVASAEAIALGVQAGIHPWIIYDIISNAAGNSWVFKNHVPQLLRGNLTKQHFLNTAVQNVGSILDMAKSLPFPLPLLAVAHQQLISGSSYGHGHNDATLVKVWEKVFGVNLTAAANAEIYSPLELGSQITAKSNTVKRVGFIGLGAMGFGMATSLLKSNFCVIGFDVYKPTLSRFANAGGLVGESPAEVSKDVDVLVIMVTNEAQAESVLFGDLGAVKVLPPGASIILSSTVSPGFVIQLERRLKNENKNLKLVDAPVSGGVKRASMGTLTIIASGTDEALTSAGSVLSALNEKLYIIRGGCGSGSAVKMVNQLLAGVHIAASAEAMAIGARLGLNTRKLFDFITNSGGTSWMFENRTPHMLDNDYTPCSALDIFVKDLGIVSHECSSYKVPLLLSTVAHQLFLSGSAAGWGRYDDAAVVKVYETLTGVKVEGKLPVVKKEEVLHSLPPEWPSDPIDYIRTLDQSNLKTLIVLDDDPTGTQTVHDIEVLTEWNVEPLVEQFRKRPKCFFILTNSRALTPEKATALIKDICTNIRNAANSVGNIDYTVVLRGDSTLRGHFPEEANAAVSVLGEMDAWIICPFFLQGGRYTIDDIHYVADSDRLVPAGDTEFAKDASFGYKSSNLREWVEEKTIGRIPASSVTSISIQLLRKGGPDAVCMHLCSLQKGSTCIVNAASERDMAVFAAGMIQAERKGKHFLCRTAASFVSARIGIIPKAPILPKDLGINKERNGGLIVVGSYVPKTTKQVEELKLQCGQILQSIEISVDKLAMKSSEEREEEISRAAEMADVFLRASKDTLIMTSRELITGKSPSESLEINFKVSSALVEIVRRITTRPRYILAKGGITSSDLATKALEARRAKVVGQALAGVPLWQLGPESRHPGVPYVVFPGNVGDSKALADVVKSWVRPVRLSSTKELLLDAERGGYAVGAFNVYNLEGVEAVVAAAEEEQSPAILQIHPSALKQGGIPLVACCIAAAAQATVPITVHFDHGSSKKELVDVLELGFDSVMVDGSHLPFKDNISYTKYVSLLAHSKDMMVEAELGRLSGTEDDLTVEDYEAKLTDVDQALEFIDETGIDALAVCIGNVHGKYPATGPNLRLDLLKELHNLCSKKGVLLVLHGASGLSEKRIKECIERGVTKFNVNTEVRKAYMESLSNPGKDLVHVMSNAKEAMKAVVAEKMHLFGSAGKA
;
A
#
# COMPACT_ATOMS: atom_id res chain seq x y z
N MET A 1 -22.35 -35.08 -9.83
CA MET A 1 -20.95 -35.38 -9.42
C MET A 1 -20.92 -36.59 -8.50
N SER A 2 -20.40 -37.72 -8.98
CA SER A 2 -19.50 -38.67 -8.25
C SER A 2 -19.23 -39.98 -9.00
N ASP A 3 -19.06 -39.97 -10.33
CA ASP A 3 -18.34 -41.05 -11.03
C ASP A 3 -16.81 -40.86 -10.97
N SER A 4 -16.34 -39.67 -10.55
CA SER A 4 -14.93 -39.30 -10.55
C SER A 4 -14.09 -39.90 -9.43
N LEU A 5 -14.67 -40.45 -8.36
CA LEU A 5 -13.94 -40.93 -7.18
C LEU A 5 -13.84 -42.46 -7.09
N ASN A 6 -14.60 -43.20 -7.91
CA ASN A 6 -14.51 -44.65 -7.93
C ASN A 6 -13.20 -45.07 -8.63
N GLY A 7 -12.20 -45.47 -7.83
CA GLY A 7 -10.96 -46.11 -8.31
C GLY A 7 -9.72 -45.22 -8.41
N LYS A 8 -9.76 -43.95 -7.98
CA LYS A 8 -8.59 -43.04 -8.07
C LYS A 8 -7.77 -43.06 -6.79
N VAL A 9 -6.49 -43.45 -6.88
CA VAL A 9 -5.54 -43.34 -5.77
C VAL A 9 -5.06 -41.88 -5.69
N MET A 10 -5.23 -41.25 -4.52
CA MET A 10 -4.64 -39.96 -4.19
C MET A 10 -3.62 -40.14 -3.08
N ILE A 11 -2.48 -39.45 -3.20
CA ILE A 11 -1.43 -39.49 -2.19
C ILE A 11 -1.24 -38.09 -1.62
N THR A 12 -1.22 -37.99 -0.29
CA THR A 12 -0.73 -36.82 0.44
C THR A 12 0.68 -37.12 0.92
N SER A 13 1.63 -36.26 0.57
CA SER A 13 3.03 -36.37 0.98
C SER A 13 3.46 -35.14 1.75
N SER A 14 4.26 -35.34 2.80
CA SER A 14 4.75 -34.28 3.67
C SER A 14 6.16 -34.59 4.15
N GLY A 15 7.05 -33.61 4.15
CA GLY A 15 8.47 -33.81 4.49
C GLY A 15 9.35 -32.64 4.04
N ARG A 16 10.67 -32.78 4.24
CA ARG A 16 11.66 -31.80 3.75
C ARG A 16 11.67 -31.81 2.22
N SER A 17 11.88 -30.64 1.60
CA SER A 17 11.87 -30.47 0.14
C SER A 17 12.84 -31.42 -0.59
N ASP A 18 13.99 -31.76 0.02
CA ASP A 18 14.95 -32.70 -0.56
C ASP A 18 14.45 -34.16 -0.59
N ALA A 19 13.70 -34.58 0.43
CA ALA A 19 13.12 -35.91 0.49
C ALA A 19 11.89 -36.03 -0.43
N ILE A 20 11.08 -34.98 -0.47
CA ILE A 20 9.92 -34.89 -1.38
C ILE A 20 10.39 -34.93 -2.83
N ALA A 21 11.39 -34.13 -3.22
CA ALA A 21 11.89 -34.11 -4.60
C ALA A 21 12.40 -35.48 -5.06
N ARG A 22 13.04 -36.26 -4.15
CA ARG A 22 13.48 -37.64 -4.45
C ARG A 22 12.30 -38.62 -4.56
N ALA A 23 11.29 -38.49 -3.73
CA ALA A 23 10.14 -39.40 -3.70
C ALA A 23 9.07 -39.06 -4.76
N GLN A 24 9.00 -37.81 -5.20
CA GLN A 24 7.94 -37.29 -6.08
C GLN A 24 7.75 -38.11 -7.37
N PRO A 25 8.79 -38.50 -8.13
CA PRO A 25 8.61 -39.32 -9.33
C PRO A 25 7.92 -40.66 -9.05
N ILE A 26 8.23 -41.28 -7.91
CA ILE A 26 7.63 -42.55 -7.47
C ILE A 26 6.19 -42.34 -7.05
N LEU A 27 5.95 -41.34 -6.19
CA LEU A 27 4.61 -41.05 -5.68
C LEU A 27 3.66 -40.63 -6.80
N SER A 28 4.12 -39.80 -7.74
CA SER A 28 3.36 -39.39 -8.92
C SER A 28 3.02 -40.58 -9.83
N ALA A 29 3.84 -41.63 -9.87
CA ALA A 29 3.52 -42.85 -10.63
C ALA A 29 2.48 -43.75 -9.92
N MET A 30 2.31 -43.60 -8.60
CA MET A 30 1.39 -44.42 -7.80
C MET A 30 -0.01 -43.83 -7.66
N CYS A 31 -0.21 -42.57 -8.04
CA CYS A 31 -1.46 -41.85 -7.84
C CYS A 31 -1.82 -40.98 -9.03
N GLU A 32 -3.12 -40.76 -9.22
CA GLU A 32 -3.61 -39.85 -10.26
C GLU A 32 -3.44 -38.38 -9.86
N LYS A 33 -3.44 -38.11 -8.55
CA LYS A 33 -3.24 -36.77 -7.99
C LYS A 33 -2.37 -36.84 -6.75
N LEU A 34 -1.22 -36.15 -6.80
CA LEU A 34 -0.27 -36.04 -5.70
C LEU A 34 -0.39 -34.67 -5.05
N TYR A 35 -0.65 -34.64 -3.75
CA TYR A 35 -0.66 -33.41 -2.96
C TYR A 35 0.60 -33.33 -2.10
N ILE A 36 1.39 -32.27 -2.31
CA ILE A 36 2.67 -32.08 -1.65
C ILE A 36 2.60 -30.90 -0.67
N PHE A 37 2.94 -31.19 0.59
CA PHE A 37 3.04 -30.25 1.69
C PHE A 37 4.49 -30.20 2.17
N GLU A 38 5.27 -29.28 1.60
CA GLU A 38 6.68 -29.10 1.95
C GLU A 38 6.84 -28.44 3.33
N GLY A 39 7.88 -28.85 4.06
CA GLY A 39 8.32 -28.18 5.29
C GLY A 39 7.72 -28.69 6.61
N GLU A 40 6.58 -29.38 6.58
CA GLU A 40 5.96 -29.95 7.79
C GLU A 40 5.87 -31.48 7.75
N VAL A 41 6.69 -32.19 8.52
CA VAL A 41 6.48 -33.63 8.75
C VAL A 41 5.15 -33.83 9.48
N GLY A 42 4.24 -34.63 8.90
CA GLY A 42 2.95 -34.97 9.50
C GLY A 42 1.74 -34.23 8.93
N ALA A 43 1.92 -33.31 7.97
CA ALA A 43 0.81 -32.62 7.31
C ALA A 43 -0.19 -33.59 6.64
N GLY A 44 0.29 -34.69 6.04
CA GLY A 44 -0.59 -35.72 5.46
C GLY A 44 -1.54 -36.34 6.48
N SER A 45 -1.06 -36.63 7.70
CA SER A 45 -1.88 -37.15 8.79
C SER A 45 -2.90 -36.12 9.28
N LYS A 46 -2.48 -34.85 9.46
CA LYS A 46 -3.37 -33.74 9.85
C LYS A 46 -4.51 -33.56 8.83
N ILE A 47 -4.23 -33.62 7.53
CA ILE A 47 -5.24 -33.53 6.47
C ILE A 47 -6.22 -34.69 6.53
N LYS A 48 -5.72 -35.92 6.72
CA LYS A 48 -6.57 -37.10 6.87
C LYS A 48 -7.50 -36.97 8.08
N MET A 49 -7.04 -36.34 9.16
CA MET A 49 -7.86 -36.04 10.34
C MET A 49 -8.98 -35.05 10.03
N VAL A 50 -8.70 -33.94 9.32
CA VAL A 50 -9.74 -32.98 8.92
C VAL A 50 -10.75 -33.63 7.98
N ASN A 51 -10.30 -34.47 7.05
CA ASN A 51 -11.20 -35.24 6.18
C ASN A 51 -12.09 -36.20 7.00
N GLY A 52 -11.51 -36.94 7.95
CA GLY A 52 -12.25 -37.85 8.83
C GLY A 52 -13.27 -37.15 9.73
N LEU A 53 -12.98 -35.90 10.16
CA LEU A 53 -13.93 -35.04 10.87
C LEU A 53 -15.19 -34.80 10.02
N LEU A 54 -15.00 -34.39 8.77
CA LEU A 54 -16.13 -34.13 7.84
C LEU A 54 -16.92 -35.41 7.55
N GLU A 55 -16.24 -36.53 7.29
CA GLU A 55 -16.90 -37.82 7.05
C GLU A 55 -17.78 -38.25 8.23
N GLY A 56 -17.27 -38.12 9.46
CA GLY A 56 -18.01 -38.46 10.68
C GLY A 56 -19.26 -37.59 10.89
N ILE A 57 -19.12 -36.27 10.71
CA ILE A 57 -20.24 -35.32 10.82
C ILE A 57 -21.28 -35.59 9.72
N HIS A 58 -20.85 -35.74 8.46
CA HIS A 58 -21.74 -36.00 7.33
C HIS A 58 -22.50 -37.32 7.47
N LEU A 59 -21.88 -38.35 8.05
CA LEU A 59 -22.53 -39.65 8.28
C LEU A 59 -23.70 -39.52 9.27
N VAL A 60 -23.47 -38.86 10.40
CA VAL A 60 -24.50 -38.65 11.43
C VAL A 60 -25.60 -37.72 10.92
N ALA A 61 -25.23 -36.63 10.21
CA ALA A 61 -26.19 -35.72 9.59
C ALA A 61 -27.10 -36.44 8.59
N SER A 62 -26.54 -37.36 7.80
CA SER A 62 -27.30 -38.18 6.84
C SER A 62 -28.32 -39.08 7.54
N ALA A 63 -27.98 -39.64 8.71
CA ALA A 63 -28.88 -40.45 9.51
C ALA A 63 -30.04 -39.63 10.09
N GLU A 64 -29.74 -38.48 10.70
CA GLU A 64 -30.72 -37.52 11.21
C GLU A 64 -31.70 -37.07 10.11
N ALA A 65 -31.16 -36.73 8.92
CA ALA A 65 -31.93 -36.29 7.77
C ALA A 65 -32.92 -37.35 7.28
N ILE A 66 -32.46 -38.60 7.11
CA ILE A 66 -33.31 -39.70 6.65
C ILE A 66 -34.38 -40.03 7.70
N ALA A 67 -34.02 -40.07 8.99
CA ALA A 67 -34.99 -40.31 10.06
C ALA A 67 -36.08 -39.23 10.10
N LEU A 68 -35.71 -37.95 10.00
CA LEU A 68 -36.65 -36.84 9.96
C LEU A 68 -37.62 -36.96 8.78
N GLY A 69 -37.11 -37.23 7.58
CA GLY A 69 -37.97 -37.31 6.39
C GLY A 69 -38.89 -38.52 6.39
N VAL A 70 -38.45 -39.67 6.90
CA VAL A 70 -39.33 -40.85 7.09
C VAL A 70 -40.44 -40.53 8.10
N GLN A 71 -40.11 -39.85 9.20
CA GLN A 71 -41.12 -39.45 10.19
C GLN A 71 -42.11 -38.41 9.65
N ALA A 72 -41.66 -37.57 8.70
CA ALA A 72 -42.53 -36.67 7.93
C ALA A 72 -43.33 -37.37 6.82
N GLY A 73 -43.30 -38.71 6.75
CA GLY A 73 -44.09 -39.50 5.80
C GLY A 73 -43.49 -39.63 4.39
N ILE A 74 -42.22 -39.25 4.20
CA ILE A 74 -41.55 -39.33 2.90
C ILE A 74 -40.77 -40.63 2.78
N HIS A 75 -40.91 -41.30 1.63
CA HIS A 75 -40.16 -42.52 1.34
C HIS A 75 -38.63 -42.25 1.32
N PRO A 76 -37.80 -43.05 2.02
CA PRO A 76 -36.37 -42.75 2.16
C PRO A 76 -35.58 -42.77 0.85
N TRP A 77 -35.90 -43.67 -0.09
CA TRP A 77 -35.33 -43.65 -1.44
C TRP A 77 -35.67 -42.39 -2.26
N ILE A 78 -36.85 -41.78 -2.05
CA ILE A 78 -37.21 -40.50 -2.68
C ILE A 78 -36.36 -39.36 -2.10
N ILE A 79 -36.18 -39.35 -0.77
CA ILE A 79 -35.27 -38.40 -0.10
C ILE A 79 -33.87 -38.54 -0.69
N TYR A 80 -33.37 -39.77 -0.79
CA TYR A 80 -32.04 -40.05 -1.33
C TYR A 80 -31.87 -39.52 -2.76
N ASP A 81 -32.81 -39.81 -3.66
CA ASP A 81 -32.73 -39.40 -5.06
C ASP A 81 -32.71 -37.87 -5.21
N ILE A 82 -33.61 -37.18 -4.51
CA ILE A 82 -33.72 -35.72 -4.58
C ILE A 82 -32.48 -35.06 -3.98
N ILE A 83 -32.08 -35.44 -2.78
CA ILE A 83 -30.98 -34.79 -2.05
C ILE A 83 -29.63 -35.06 -2.72
N SER A 84 -29.43 -36.24 -3.32
CA SER A 84 -28.22 -36.56 -4.09
C SER A 84 -27.96 -35.57 -5.24
N ASN A 85 -28.99 -34.84 -5.67
CA ASN A 85 -28.95 -33.85 -6.74
C ASN A 85 -29.20 -32.41 -6.24
N ALA A 86 -29.23 -32.20 -4.92
CA ALA A 86 -29.52 -30.91 -4.30
C ALA A 86 -28.38 -30.42 -3.40
N ALA A 87 -28.58 -29.26 -2.77
CA ALA A 87 -27.55 -28.57 -2.00
C ALA A 87 -27.14 -29.32 -0.72
N GLY A 88 -28.01 -30.17 -0.17
CA GLY A 88 -27.72 -31.04 0.97
C GLY A 88 -26.83 -32.25 0.63
N ASN A 89 -26.42 -32.43 -0.63
CA ASN A 89 -25.59 -33.58 -1.04
C ASN A 89 -24.19 -33.57 -0.39
N SER A 90 -23.71 -34.76 0.00
CA SER A 90 -22.30 -35.03 0.32
C SER A 90 -21.85 -36.35 -0.28
N TRP A 91 -20.53 -36.56 -0.36
CA TRP A 91 -20.00 -37.86 -0.80
C TRP A 91 -20.48 -38.99 0.13
N VAL A 92 -20.46 -38.76 1.44
CA VAL A 92 -20.97 -39.70 2.44
C VAL A 92 -22.45 -40.01 2.23
N PHE A 93 -23.30 -39.01 1.99
CA PHE A 93 -24.73 -39.22 1.75
C PHE A 93 -24.94 -40.16 0.56
N LYS A 94 -24.28 -39.88 -0.57
CA LYS A 94 -24.39 -40.70 -1.80
C LYS A 94 -23.93 -42.14 -1.62
N ASN A 95 -22.83 -42.34 -0.91
CA ASN A 95 -22.18 -43.65 -0.86
C ASN A 95 -22.66 -44.51 0.31
N HIS A 96 -23.06 -43.91 1.42
CA HIS A 96 -23.42 -44.67 2.64
C HIS A 96 -24.93 -44.79 2.86
N VAL A 97 -25.76 -43.82 2.44
CA VAL A 97 -27.22 -43.93 2.61
C VAL A 97 -27.81 -45.12 1.84
N PRO A 98 -27.45 -45.42 0.57
CA PRO A 98 -27.96 -46.61 -0.11
C PRO A 98 -27.59 -47.92 0.58
N GLN A 99 -26.40 -47.98 1.17
CA GLN A 99 -25.94 -49.15 1.93
C GLN A 99 -26.72 -49.30 3.23
N LEU A 100 -27.03 -48.18 3.89
CA LEU A 100 -27.89 -48.11 5.06
C LEU A 100 -29.30 -48.62 4.72
N LEU A 101 -29.95 -48.06 3.69
CA LEU A 101 -31.32 -48.41 3.32
C LEU A 101 -31.47 -49.87 2.86
N ARG A 102 -30.43 -50.47 2.25
CA ARG A 102 -30.42 -51.89 1.85
C ARG A 102 -30.11 -52.86 2.99
N GLY A 103 -29.76 -52.36 4.18
CA GLY A 103 -29.29 -53.21 5.28
C GLY A 103 -27.91 -53.84 5.05
N ASN A 104 -27.16 -53.38 4.04
CA ASN A 104 -25.88 -53.95 3.60
C ASN A 104 -24.68 -53.42 4.39
N LEU A 105 -24.84 -52.40 5.23
CA LEU A 105 -23.82 -51.98 6.21
C LEU A 105 -23.74 -53.01 7.35
N THR A 106 -23.26 -54.21 7.00
CA THR A 106 -22.86 -55.25 7.94
C THR A 106 -21.37 -55.10 8.21
N LYS A 107 -21.07 -54.48 9.35
CA LYS A 107 -20.02 -54.89 10.32
C LYS A 107 -19.85 -53.77 11.35
N GLN A 108 -20.05 -54.12 12.61
CA GLN A 108 -19.69 -53.32 13.79
C GLN A 108 -18.27 -52.70 13.70
N HIS A 109 -17.37 -53.33 12.94
CA HIS A 109 -16.03 -52.83 12.64
C HIS A 109 -16.00 -51.43 11.98
N PHE A 110 -16.91 -51.12 11.04
CA PHE A 110 -16.95 -49.80 10.39
C PHE A 110 -17.30 -48.71 11.41
N LEU A 111 -18.33 -48.94 12.23
CA LEU A 111 -18.73 -48.06 13.33
C LEU A 111 -17.60 -47.87 14.35
N ASN A 112 -16.98 -48.96 14.79
CA ASN A 112 -15.89 -48.91 15.75
C ASN A 112 -14.69 -48.11 15.20
N THR A 113 -14.39 -48.28 13.92
CA THR A 113 -13.34 -47.51 13.24
C THR A 113 -13.71 -46.02 13.16
N ALA A 114 -14.96 -45.69 12.82
CA ALA A 114 -15.44 -44.31 12.81
C ALA A 114 -15.39 -43.67 14.20
N VAL A 115 -15.83 -44.37 15.24
CA VAL A 115 -15.73 -43.93 16.65
C VAL A 115 -14.28 -43.68 17.04
N GLN A 116 -13.36 -44.62 16.77
CA GLN A 116 -11.94 -44.46 17.09
C GLN A 116 -11.29 -43.29 16.35
N ASN A 117 -11.56 -43.15 15.05
CA ASN A 117 -11.01 -42.07 14.22
C ASN A 117 -11.49 -40.70 14.72
N VAL A 118 -12.80 -40.55 14.93
CA VAL A 118 -13.39 -39.31 15.44
C VAL A 118 -12.89 -39.00 16.85
N GLY A 119 -12.80 -39.99 17.73
CA GLY A 119 -12.26 -39.85 19.09
C GLY A 119 -10.82 -39.34 19.10
N SER A 120 -9.98 -39.89 18.22
CA SER A 120 -8.57 -39.45 18.08
C SER A 120 -8.45 -37.98 17.63
N ILE A 121 -9.39 -37.50 16.80
CA ILE A 121 -9.42 -36.10 16.37
C ILE A 121 -9.82 -35.19 17.54
N LEU A 122 -10.82 -35.59 18.33
CA LEU A 122 -11.22 -34.85 19.53
C LEU A 122 -10.11 -34.77 20.57
N ASP A 123 -9.35 -35.84 20.77
CA ASP A 123 -8.22 -35.84 21.71
C ASP A 123 -7.09 -34.90 21.24
N MET A 124 -6.82 -34.88 19.93
CA MET A 124 -5.90 -33.90 19.34
C MET A 124 -6.41 -32.46 19.51
N ALA A 125 -7.70 -32.19 19.29
CA ALA A 125 -8.26 -30.87 19.49
C ALA A 125 -8.20 -30.39 20.95
N LYS A 126 -8.40 -31.31 21.92
CA LYS A 126 -8.20 -31.02 23.35
C LYS A 126 -6.75 -30.63 23.66
N SER A 127 -5.77 -31.24 22.99
CA SER A 127 -4.36 -30.88 23.14
C SER A 127 -4.01 -29.49 22.57
N LEU A 128 -4.84 -28.96 21.66
CA LEU A 128 -4.67 -27.66 20.98
C LEU A 128 -5.60 -26.55 21.52
N PRO A 129 -6.13 -26.73 22.72
CA PRO A 129 -7.39 -26.15 23.22
C PRO A 129 -8.33 -25.57 22.14
N PHE A 130 -8.84 -26.43 21.25
CA PHE A 130 -9.69 -26.00 20.13
C PHE A 130 -11.11 -26.60 20.20
N PRO A 131 -12.18 -25.81 20.05
CA PRO A 131 -13.56 -26.29 20.12
C PRO A 131 -13.98 -27.01 18.83
N LEU A 132 -14.51 -28.24 18.97
CA LEU A 132 -15.12 -29.02 17.89
C LEU A 132 -16.55 -29.47 18.26
N PRO A 133 -17.51 -28.54 18.44
CA PRO A 133 -18.85 -28.86 18.91
C PRO A 133 -19.64 -29.81 17.99
N LEU A 134 -19.51 -29.69 16.67
CA LEU A 134 -20.22 -30.59 15.74
C LEU A 134 -19.63 -31.99 15.79
N LEU A 135 -18.30 -32.11 15.71
CA LEU A 135 -17.63 -33.40 15.81
C LEU A 135 -17.91 -34.09 17.16
N ALA A 136 -17.95 -33.33 18.26
CA ALA A 136 -18.24 -33.86 19.58
C ALA A 136 -19.63 -34.52 19.65
N VAL A 137 -20.66 -33.88 19.09
CA VAL A 137 -22.01 -34.46 19.02
C VAL A 137 -22.05 -35.67 18.08
N ALA A 138 -21.40 -35.59 16.92
CA ALA A 138 -21.31 -36.72 16.01
C ALA A 138 -20.66 -37.94 16.70
N HIS A 139 -19.57 -37.72 17.44
CA HIS A 139 -18.89 -38.76 18.22
C HIS A 139 -19.82 -39.41 19.25
N GLN A 140 -20.57 -38.62 20.02
CA GLN A 140 -21.49 -39.14 21.04
C GLN A 140 -22.61 -39.99 20.42
N GLN A 141 -23.13 -39.60 19.26
CA GLN A 141 -24.12 -40.40 18.54
C GLN A 141 -23.53 -41.70 17.98
N LEU A 142 -22.30 -41.66 17.47
CA LEU A 142 -21.59 -42.85 17.01
C LEU A 142 -21.27 -43.82 18.17
N ILE A 143 -20.87 -43.32 19.35
CA ILE A 143 -20.67 -44.13 20.57
C ILE A 143 -21.97 -44.77 21.00
N SER A 144 -23.04 -43.97 21.12
CA SER A 144 -24.37 -44.47 21.48
C SER A 144 -24.77 -45.60 20.54
N GLY A 145 -24.48 -45.43 19.24
CA GLY A 145 -24.72 -46.47 18.26
C GLY A 145 -23.89 -47.75 18.45
N SER A 146 -22.59 -47.62 18.74
CA SER A 146 -21.70 -48.78 18.97
C SER A 146 -22.07 -49.58 20.24
N SER A 147 -22.42 -48.88 21.34
CA SER A 147 -22.77 -49.49 22.62
C SER A 147 -24.03 -50.36 22.57
N TYR A 148 -25.02 -50.02 21.75
CA TYR A 148 -26.23 -50.83 21.54
C TYR A 148 -25.97 -52.15 20.78
N GLY A 149 -24.82 -52.28 20.10
CA GLY A 149 -24.42 -53.48 19.37
C GLY A 149 -23.69 -54.54 20.22
N HIS A 150 -23.38 -54.27 21.49
CA HIS A 150 -22.75 -55.26 22.38
C HIS A 150 -23.79 -56.29 22.86
N GLY A 151 -23.82 -57.47 22.22
CA GLY A 151 -24.62 -58.63 22.64
C GLY A 151 -25.41 -59.35 21.53
N HIS A 152 -25.51 -58.78 20.34
CA HIS A 152 -26.19 -59.39 19.18
C HIS A 152 -25.27 -59.37 17.95
N ASN A 153 -24.78 -60.55 17.52
CA ASN A 153 -23.86 -60.69 16.37
C ASN A 153 -24.45 -60.23 15.01
N ASP A 154 -25.76 -59.97 14.92
CA ASP A 154 -26.48 -59.57 13.70
C ASP A 154 -27.07 -58.14 13.71
N ALA A 155 -26.75 -57.30 14.70
CA ALA A 155 -27.31 -55.95 14.77
C ALA A 155 -26.70 -55.00 13.71
N THR A 156 -27.46 -54.68 12.66
CA THR A 156 -27.09 -53.73 11.61
C THR A 156 -27.11 -52.27 12.13
N LEU A 157 -26.28 -51.39 11.55
CA LEU A 157 -26.24 -49.95 11.86
C LEU A 157 -27.63 -49.29 11.83
N VAL A 158 -28.46 -49.73 10.89
CA VAL A 158 -29.84 -49.28 10.71
C VAL A 158 -30.66 -49.52 11.98
N LYS A 159 -30.63 -50.73 12.54
CA LYS A 159 -31.43 -51.12 13.72
C LYS A 159 -31.11 -50.30 14.97
N VAL A 160 -29.83 -49.96 15.10
CA VAL A 160 -29.35 -49.09 16.17
C VAL A 160 -29.91 -47.68 16.04
N TRP A 161 -29.81 -47.08 14.85
CA TRP A 161 -30.35 -45.74 14.59
C TRP A 161 -31.88 -45.69 14.58
N GLU A 162 -32.56 -46.75 14.14
CA GLU A 162 -34.02 -46.88 14.28
C GLU A 162 -34.45 -46.73 15.75
N LYS A 163 -33.68 -47.32 16.67
CA LYS A 163 -33.94 -47.22 18.12
C LYS A 163 -33.58 -45.85 18.69
N VAL A 164 -32.48 -45.24 18.23
CA VAL A 164 -32.05 -43.90 18.67
C VAL A 164 -33.04 -42.82 18.21
N PHE A 165 -33.49 -42.88 16.96
CA PHE A 165 -34.39 -41.89 16.38
C PHE A 165 -35.88 -42.20 16.57
N GLY A 166 -36.23 -43.43 16.96
CA GLY A 166 -37.61 -43.87 17.14
C GLY A 166 -38.38 -44.10 15.83
N VAL A 167 -37.67 -44.43 14.74
CA VAL A 167 -38.23 -44.53 13.38
C VAL A 167 -37.89 -45.90 12.78
N ASN A 168 -38.84 -46.59 12.13
CA ASN A 168 -38.58 -47.88 11.47
C ASN A 168 -38.13 -47.67 10.01
N LEU A 169 -36.85 -47.35 9.84
CA LEU A 169 -36.22 -47.09 8.54
C LEU A 169 -36.27 -48.28 7.58
N THR A 170 -36.11 -49.49 8.10
CA THR A 170 -36.12 -50.74 7.31
C THR A 170 -37.50 -50.96 6.71
N ALA A 171 -38.56 -50.80 7.50
CA ALA A 171 -39.93 -50.92 7.00
C ALA A 171 -40.23 -49.83 5.96
N ALA A 172 -39.81 -48.59 6.21
CA ALA A 172 -40.00 -47.48 5.26
C ALA A 172 -39.22 -47.67 3.96
N ALA A 173 -38.02 -48.25 4.00
CA ALA A 173 -37.19 -48.50 2.82
C ALA A 173 -37.73 -49.64 1.92
N ASN A 174 -38.46 -50.58 2.51
CA ASN A 174 -39.09 -51.72 1.83
C ASN A 174 -40.54 -51.46 1.42
N ALA A 175 -41.09 -50.27 1.70
CA ALA A 175 -42.41 -49.88 1.25
C ALA A 175 -42.45 -49.72 -0.29
N GLU A 176 -43.66 -49.72 -0.86
CA GLU A 176 -43.83 -49.49 -2.31
C GLU A 176 -43.37 -48.08 -2.68
N ILE A 177 -42.48 -48.02 -3.67
CA ILE A 177 -41.89 -46.77 -4.16
C ILE A 177 -42.52 -46.38 -5.51
N TYR A 178 -42.73 -45.08 -5.71
CA TYR A 178 -43.10 -44.49 -6.99
C TYR A 178 -41.98 -43.56 -7.47
N SER A 179 -41.99 -43.21 -8.76
CA SER A 179 -41.06 -42.23 -9.33
C SER A 179 -41.65 -40.82 -9.30
N PRO A 180 -41.12 -39.88 -8.49
CA PRO A 180 -41.64 -38.51 -8.43
C PRO A 180 -41.37 -37.70 -9.71
N LEU A 181 -40.30 -38.04 -10.47
CA LEU A 181 -39.96 -37.39 -11.74
C LEU A 181 -40.91 -37.79 -12.86
N GLU A 182 -41.26 -39.08 -12.94
CA GLU A 182 -42.26 -39.56 -13.90
C GLU A 182 -43.61 -38.92 -13.63
N LEU A 183 -44.00 -38.82 -12.35
CA LEU A 183 -45.22 -38.14 -11.95
C LEU A 183 -45.19 -36.65 -12.34
N GLY A 184 -44.04 -35.97 -12.16
CA GLY A 184 -43.83 -34.60 -12.65
C GLY A 184 -44.06 -34.47 -14.15
N SER A 185 -43.48 -35.38 -14.94
CA SER A 185 -43.65 -35.40 -16.40
C SER A 185 -45.11 -35.61 -16.81
N GLN A 186 -45.83 -36.50 -16.11
CA GLN A 186 -47.25 -36.75 -16.36
C GLN A 186 -48.13 -35.52 -16.03
N ILE A 187 -47.83 -34.79 -14.96
CA ILE A 187 -48.55 -33.57 -14.59
C ILE A 187 -48.27 -32.45 -15.61
N THR A 188 -47.02 -32.28 -16.03
CA THR A 188 -46.68 -31.28 -17.06
C THR A 188 -47.41 -31.58 -18.38
N ALA A 189 -47.51 -32.85 -18.78
CA ALA A 189 -48.22 -33.24 -20.00
C ALA A 189 -49.74 -32.96 -19.96
N LYS A 190 -50.34 -32.93 -18.76
CA LYS A 190 -51.77 -32.64 -18.56
C LYS A 190 -52.05 -31.17 -18.25
N SER A 191 -51.03 -30.32 -18.22
CA SER A 191 -51.13 -28.97 -17.65
C SER A 191 -52.06 -28.02 -18.43
N ASN A 192 -52.74 -27.16 -17.68
CA ASN A 192 -53.61 -26.13 -18.26
C ASN A 192 -52.80 -24.95 -18.83
N THR A 193 -53.39 -24.28 -19.83
CA THR A 193 -52.82 -23.06 -20.38
C THR A 193 -52.99 -21.90 -19.39
N VAL A 194 -51.88 -21.28 -18.99
CA VAL A 194 -51.83 -20.12 -18.09
C VAL A 194 -51.49 -18.89 -18.91
N LYS A 195 -52.32 -17.82 -18.81
CA LYS A 195 -52.13 -16.59 -19.59
C LYS A 195 -51.46 -15.50 -18.78
N ARG A 196 -51.78 -15.37 -17.48
CA ARG A 196 -51.29 -14.29 -16.61
C ARG A 196 -50.75 -14.84 -15.29
N VAL A 197 -49.52 -14.45 -14.95
CA VAL A 197 -48.83 -14.85 -13.72
C VAL A 197 -48.56 -13.63 -12.85
N GLY A 198 -49.07 -13.66 -11.61
CA GLY A 198 -48.63 -12.74 -10.56
C GLY A 198 -47.37 -13.30 -9.90
N PHE A 199 -46.38 -12.45 -9.61
CA PHE A 199 -45.14 -12.86 -8.98
C PHE A 199 -44.79 -11.92 -7.82
N ILE A 200 -44.77 -12.45 -6.60
CA ILE A 200 -44.51 -11.67 -5.39
C ILE A 200 -43.23 -12.13 -4.72
N GLY A 201 -42.30 -11.18 -4.54
CA GLY A 201 -40.95 -11.41 -4.03
C GLY A 201 -39.94 -11.52 -5.16
N LEU A 202 -39.40 -10.39 -5.60
CA LEU A 202 -38.37 -10.29 -6.65
C LEU A 202 -36.96 -10.22 -6.04
N GLY A 203 -36.73 -10.83 -4.87
CA GLY A 203 -35.41 -10.93 -4.27
C GLY A 203 -34.40 -11.73 -5.13
N ALA A 204 -33.27 -12.13 -4.53
CA ALA A 204 -32.14 -12.74 -5.24
C ALA A 204 -32.54 -13.90 -6.17
N MET A 205 -33.37 -14.84 -5.71
CA MET A 205 -33.90 -15.93 -6.55
C MET A 205 -35.15 -15.54 -7.34
N GLY A 206 -36.07 -14.81 -6.70
CA GLY A 206 -37.37 -14.46 -7.29
C GLY A 206 -37.26 -13.64 -8.58
N PHE A 207 -36.30 -12.71 -8.65
CA PHE A 207 -36.02 -11.95 -9.86
C PHE A 207 -35.63 -12.86 -11.04
N GLY A 208 -34.76 -13.84 -10.80
CA GLY A 208 -34.34 -14.81 -11.81
C GLY A 208 -35.51 -15.67 -12.30
N MET A 209 -36.35 -16.13 -11.38
CA MET A 209 -37.55 -16.92 -11.71
C MET A 209 -38.55 -16.10 -12.54
N ALA A 210 -38.89 -14.88 -12.09
CA ALA A 210 -39.85 -14.02 -12.79
C ALA A 210 -39.37 -13.66 -14.21
N THR A 211 -38.08 -13.37 -14.38
CA THR A 211 -37.51 -13.10 -15.71
C THR A 211 -37.40 -14.34 -16.60
N SER A 212 -37.23 -15.53 -16.02
CA SER A 212 -37.30 -16.79 -16.77
C SER A 212 -38.70 -17.07 -17.31
N LEU A 213 -39.74 -16.73 -16.55
CA LEU A 213 -41.13 -16.83 -17.02
C LEU A 213 -41.40 -15.87 -18.18
N LEU A 214 -40.87 -14.63 -18.16
CA LEU A 214 -40.98 -13.70 -19.28
C LEU A 214 -40.35 -14.29 -20.57
N LYS A 215 -39.16 -14.90 -20.46
CA LYS A 215 -38.50 -15.58 -21.59
C LYS A 215 -39.29 -16.78 -22.13
N SER A 216 -40.14 -17.36 -21.29
CA SER A 216 -41.03 -18.47 -21.64
C SER A 216 -42.40 -18.00 -22.14
N ASN A 217 -42.53 -16.72 -22.52
CA ASN A 217 -43.73 -16.07 -23.08
C ASN A 217 -44.94 -15.95 -22.12
N PHE A 218 -44.71 -15.95 -20.80
CA PHE A 218 -45.77 -15.62 -19.84
C PHE A 218 -45.92 -14.11 -19.69
N CYS A 219 -47.16 -13.63 -19.52
CA CYS A 219 -47.40 -12.27 -19.04
C CYS A 219 -47.24 -12.24 -17.52
N VAL A 220 -46.14 -11.64 -17.04
CA VAL A 220 -45.79 -11.62 -15.61
C VAL A 220 -45.95 -10.20 -15.03
N ILE A 221 -46.71 -10.10 -13.95
CA ILE A 221 -46.83 -8.89 -13.14
C ILE A 221 -46.10 -9.14 -11.82
N GLY A 222 -45.13 -8.29 -11.48
CA GLY A 222 -44.24 -8.45 -10.34
C GLY A 222 -44.48 -7.44 -9.22
N PHE A 223 -44.32 -7.89 -7.97
CA PHE A 223 -44.24 -7.01 -6.79
C PHE A 223 -43.07 -7.38 -5.88
N ASP A 224 -42.40 -6.37 -5.33
CA ASP A 224 -41.40 -6.48 -4.29
C ASP A 224 -41.42 -5.21 -3.42
N VAL A 225 -41.14 -5.37 -2.13
CA VAL A 225 -41.05 -4.24 -1.18
C VAL A 225 -39.89 -3.30 -1.50
N TYR A 226 -38.86 -3.78 -2.19
CA TYR A 226 -37.70 -3.00 -2.59
C TYR A 226 -37.88 -2.39 -3.99
N LYS A 227 -38.27 -1.11 -4.01
CA LYS A 227 -38.59 -0.34 -5.24
C LYS A 227 -37.56 -0.44 -6.38
N PRO A 228 -36.23 -0.40 -6.12
CA PRO A 228 -35.25 -0.53 -7.20
C PRO A 228 -35.37 -1.85 -8.00
N THR A 229 -35.80 -2.94 -7.35
CA THR A 229 -36.00 -4.21 -8.06
C THR A 229 -37.20 -4.18 -8.99
N LEU A 230 -38.26 -3.44 -8.64
CA LEU A 230 -39.40 -3.21 -9.52
C LEU A 230 -38.97 -2.49 -10.80
N SER A 231 -38.17 -1.44 -10.67
CA SER A 231 -37.62 -0.71 -11.83
C SER A 231 -36.78 -1.63 -12.72
N ARG A 232 -35.94 -2.46 -12.10
CA ARG A 232 -35.12 -3.46 -12.81
C ARG A 232 -35.98 -4.51 -13.52
N PHE A 233 -37.09 -4.93 -12.94
CA PHE A 233 -38.00 -5.92 -13.53
C PHE A 233 -38.80 -5.33 -14.69
N ALA A 234 -39.27 -4.09 -14.55
CA ALA A 234 -39.90 -3.34 -15.64
C ALA A 234 -38.97 -3.20 -16.85
N ASN A 235 -37.70 -2.86 -16.63
CA ASN A 235 -36.69 -2.79 -17.68
C ASN A 235 -36.40 -4.14 -18.36
N ALA A 236 -36.66 -5.26 -17.68
CA ALA A 236 -36.54 -6.60 -18.24
C ALA A 236 -37.79 -7.04 -19.04
N GLY A 237 -38.79 -6.16 -19.19
CA GLY A 237 -40.03 -6.42 -19.92
C GLY A 237 -41.19 -6.94 -19.08
N GLY A 238 -41.05 -6.98 -17.74
CA GLY A 238 -42.12 -7.36 -16.83
C GLY A 238 -43.09 -6.21 -16.54
N LEU A 239 -44.32 -6.54 -16.18
CA LEU A 239 -45.27 -5.58 -15.62
C LEU A 239 -45.04 -5.48 -14.10
N VAL A 240 -45.34 -4.33 -13.49
CA VAL A 240 -45.18 -4.12 -12.04
C VAL A 240 -46.48 -3.59 -11.44
N GLY A 241 -46.78 -3.98 -10.21
CA GLY A 241 -47.85 -3.38 -9.40
C GLY A 241 -47.30 -2.76 -8.11
N GLU A 242 -48.12 -1.98 -7.42
CA GLU A 242 -47.76 -1.26 -6.19
C GLU A 242 -48.06 -2.06 -4.91
N SER A 243 -48.78 -3.18 -5.01
CA SER A 243 -49.13 -4.03 -3.86
C SER A 243 -49.35 -5.51 -4.20
N PRO A 244 -49.31 -6.42 -3.21
CA PRO A 244 -49.67 -7.83 -3.40
C PRO A 244 -51.07 -8.02 -4.01
N ALA A 245 -52.05 -7.25 -3.55
CA ALA A 245 -53.40 -7.27 -4.09
C ALA A 245 -53.44 -6.89 -5.58
N GLU A 246 -52.82 -5.78 -5.96
CA GLU A 246 -52.83 -5.32 -7.36
C GLU A 246 -52.23 -6.34 -8.32
N VAL A 247 -51.09 -6.93 -7.95
CA VAL A 247 -50.41 -7.96 -8.75
C VAL A 247 -51.21 -9.27 -8.83
N SER A 248 -52.09 -9.51 -7.88
CA SER A 248 -52.91 -10.72 -7.81
C SER A 248 -54.27 -10.56 -8.51
N LYS A 249 -54.55 -9.39 -9.10
CA LYS A 249 -55.80 -9.14 -9.82
C LYS A 249 -55.75 -9.76 -11.22
N ASP A 250 -56.79 -10.52 -11.57
CA ASP A 250 -56.95 -11.14 -12.89
C ASP A 250 -55.76 -12.03 -13.32
N VAL A 251 -55.15 -12.76 -12.37
CA VAL A 251 -54.09 -13.74 -12.62
C VAL A 251 -54.61 -15.17 -12.48
N ASP A 252 -54.11 -16.08 -13.32
CA ASP A 252 -54.46 -17.50 -13.26
C ASP A 252 -53.61 -18.22 -12.18
N VAL A 253 -52.35 -17.78 -12.04
CA VAL A 253 -51.37 -18.33 -11.11
C VAL A 253 -50.65 -17.19 -10.38
N LEU A 254 -50.56 -17.30 -9.06
CA LEU A 254 -49.76 -16.43 -8.20
C LEU A 254 -48.55 -17.19 -7.67
N VAL A 255 -47.34 -16.73 -7.96
CA VAL A 255 -46.09 -17.28 -7.41
C VAL A 255 -45.63 -16.41 -6.24
N ILE A 256 -45.35 -17.04 -5.10
CA ILE A 256 -44.84 -16.39 -3.89
C ILE A 256 -43.44 -16.91 -3.59
N MET A 257 -42.46 -16.01 -3.64
CA MET A 257 -41.05 -16.28 -3.38
C MET A 257 -40.46 -15.25 -2.40
N VAL A 258 -40.81 -15.41 -1.12
CA VAL A 258 -40.43 -14.52 -0.02
C VAL A 258 -39.55 -15.25 1.01
N THR A 259 -39.06 -14.52 2.00
CA THR A 259 -38.01 -15.03 2.91
C THR A 259 -38.56 -16.03 3.93
N ASN A 260 -39.73 -15.76 4.53
CA ASN A 260 -40.25 -16.53 5.66
C ASN A 260 -41.79 -16.61 5.67
N GLU A 261 -42.33 -17.39 6.60
CA GLU A 261 -43.77 -17.63 6.80
C GLU A 261 -44.56 -16.35 7.06
N ALA A 262 -44.05 -15.45 7.91
CA ALA A 262 -44.71 -14.19 8.23
C ALA A 262 -44.87 -13.28 7.00
N GLN A 263 -43.87 -13.28 6.10
CA GLN A 263 -43.98 -12.57 4.83
C GLN A 263 -44.99 -13.23 3.88
N ALA A 264 -45.01 -14.57 3.80
CA ALA A 264 -45.99 -15.28 2.97
C ALA A 264 -47.43 -15.03 3.46
N GLU A 265 -47.61 -15.04 4.77
CA GLU A 265 -48.86 -14.71 5.46
C GLU A 265 -49.31 -13.27 5.17
N SER A 266 -48.41 -12.30 5.31
CA SER A 266 -48.68 -10.88 5.02
C SER A 266 -49.04 -10.64 3.55
N VAL A 267 -48.34 -11.30 2.63
CA VAL A 267 -48.61 -11.23 1.18
C VAL A 267 -50.01 -11.76 0.85
N LEU A 268 -50.46 -12.82 1.52
CA LEU A 268 -51.76 -13.44 1.25
C LEU A 268 -52.91 -12.73 1.97
N PHE A 269 -52.75 -12.41 3.26
CA PHE A 269 -53.84 -12.01 4.15
C PHE A 269 -53.66 -10.63 4.81
N GLY A 270 -52.58 -9.90 4.53
CA GLY A 270 -52.39 -8.53 5.02
C GLY A 270 -53.45 -7.55 4.49
N ASP A 271 -53.37 -6.28 4.90
CA ASP A 271 -54.35 -5.25 4.53
C ASP A 271 -54.54 -5.13 3.02
N LEU A 272 -53.43 -5.19 2.27
CA LEU A 272 -53.36 -5.24 0.81
C LEU A 272 -52.98 -6.64 0.29
N GLY A 273 -53.45 -7.69 0.97
CA GLY A 273 -53.13 -9.08 0.65
C GLY A 273 -53.83 -9.63 -0.61
N ALA A 274 -53.22 -10.64 -1.22
CA ALA A 274 -53.65 -11.24 -2.48
C ALA A 274 -55.01 -11.96 -2.42
N VAL A 275 -55.34 -12.64 -1.31
CA VAL A 275 -56.48 -13.57 -1.23
C VAL A 275 -57.83 -12.89 -1.49
N LYS A 276 -57.99 -11.63 -1.04
CA LYS A 276 -59.23 -10.87 -1.22
C LYS A 276 -59.57 -10.62 -2.69
N VAL A 277 -58.57 -10.51 -3.55
CA VAL A 277 -58.72 -10.09 -4.96
C VAL A 277 -58.41 -11.18 -5.98
N LEU A 278 -57.79 -12.30 -5.55
CA LEU A 278 -57.57 -13.45 -6.41
C LEU A 278 -58.89 -13.98 -7.02
N PRO A 279 -58.91 -14.28 -8.34
CA PRO A 279 -60.08 -14.87 -8.99
C PRO A 279 -60.45 -16.24 -8.40
N PRO A 280 -61.75 -16.61 -8.37
CA PRO A 280 -62.15 -17.97 -8.00
C PRO A 280 -61.46 -19.02 -8.87
N GLY A 281 -60.94 -20.09 -8.26
CA GLY A 281 -60.22 -21.16 -8.96
C GLY A 281 -58.75 -20.88 -9.28
N ALA A 282 -58.22 -19.70 -8.97
CA ALA A 282 -56.81 -19.35 -9.18
C ALA A 282 -55.87 -20.24 -8.35
N SER A 283 -54.65 -20.45 -8.87
CA SER A 283 -53.62 -21.26 -8.21
C SER A 283 -52.57 -20.40 -7.53
N ILE A 284 -52.11 -20.83 -6.36
CA ILE A 284 -51.04 -20.19 -5.59
C ILE A 284 -49.89 -21.19 -5.52
N ILE A 285 -48.73 -20.81 -6.05
CA ILE A 285 -47.48 -21.55 -5.93
C ILE A 285 -46.66 -20.90 -4.84
N LEU A 286 -46.47 -21.61 -3.72
CA LEU A 286 -45.58 -21.19 -2.65
C LEU A 286 -44.20 -21.81 -2.86
N SER A 287 -43.22 -20.99 -3.26
CA SER A 287 -41.84 -21.43 -3.51
C SER A 287 -40.85 -21.08 -2.39
N SER A 288 -41.30 -20.29 -1.42
CA SER A 288 -40.55 -19.96 -0.21
C SER A 288 -40.22 -21.21 0.61
N THR A 289 -39.08 -21.20 1.31
CA THR A 289 -38.79 -22.25 2.30
C THR A 289 -39.53 -21.92 3.60
N VAL A 290 -40.50 -22.75 3.95
CA VAL A 290 -41.39 -22.65 5.11
C VAL A 290 -41.57 -24.02 5.77
N SER A 291 -42.16 -24.07 6.97
CA SER A 291 -42.45 -25.33 7.66
C SER A 291 -43.59 -26.10 6.99
N PRO A 292 -43.53 -27.45 6.96
CA PRO A 292 -44.65 -28.28 6.54
C PRO A 292 -45.95 -27.96 7.30
N GLY A 293 -45.86 -27.72 8.61
CA GLY A 293 -47.00 -27.35 9.45
C GLY A 293 -47.70 -26.07 8.98
N PHE A 294 -46.93 -25.04 8.62
CA PHE A 294 -47.48 -23.79 8.07
C PHE A 294 -48.25 -24.01 6.77
N VAL A 295 -47.69 -24.78 5.83
CA VAL A 295 -48.34 -25.04 4.53
C VAL A 295 -49.67 -25.80 4.71
N ILE A 296 -49.71 -26.77 5.61
CA ILE A 296 -50.94 -27.52 5.93
C ILE A 296 -52.02 -26.59 6.51
N GLN A 297 -51.63 -25.68 7.41
CA GLN A 297 -52.55 -24.69 7.97
C GLN A 297 -53.03 -23.69 6.91
N LEU A 298 -52.13 -23.26 6.03
CA LEU A 298 -52.43 -22.36 4.93
C LEU A 298 -53.45 -22.98 3.96
N GLU A 299 -53.29 -24.26 3.61
CA GLU A 299 -54.26 -24.98 2.77
C GLU A 299 -55.66 -24.99 3.39
N ARG A 300 -55.76 -25.27 4.71
CA ARG A 300 -57.04 -25.24 5.44
C ARG A 300 -57.66 -23.86 5.44
N ARG A 301 -56.86 -22.82 5.62
CA ARG A 301 -57.34 -21.43 5.62
C ARG A 301 -57.86 -21.01 4.25
N LEU A 302 -57.12 -21.32 3.18
CA LEU A 302 -57.55 -21.01 1.80
C LEU A 302 -58.85 -21.73 1.42
N LYS A 303 -59.06 -22.96 1.92
CA LYS A 303 -60.33 -23.69 1.74
C LYS A 303 -61.53 -22.94 2.36
N ASN A 304 -61.33 -22.24 3.48
CA ASN A 304 -62.39 -21.50 4.18
C ASN A 304 -62.82 -20.19 3.47
N GLU A 305 -62.07 -19.73 2.46
CA GLU A 305 -62.38 -18.50 1.71
C GLU A 305 -63.52 -18.68 0.68
N ASN A 306 -64.04 -19.89 0.48
CA ASN A 306 -65.13 -20.22 -0.46
C ASN A 306 -64.90 -19.79 -1.92
N LYS A 307 -63.64 -19.59 -2.32
CA LYS A 307 -63.23 -19.21 -3.68
C LYS A 307 -62.65 -20.36 -4.52
N ASN A 308 -62.60 -21.57 -3.98
CA ASN A 308 -61.95 -22.73 -4.58
C ASN A 308 -60.49 -22.45 -5.02
N LEU A 309 -59.73 -21.72 -4.19
CA LEU A 309 -58.31 -21.42 -4.46
C LEU A 309 -57.47 -22.69 -4.30
N LYS A 310 -56.49 -22.86 -5.19
CA LYS A 310 -55.67 -24.07 -5.29
C LYS A 310 -54.25 -23.78 -4.79
N LEU A 311 -53.79 -24.50 -3.78
CA LEU A 311 -52.43 -24.33 -3.26
C LEU A 311 -51.49 -25.40 -3.82
N VAL A 312 -50.31 -24.96 -4.26
CA VAL A 312 -49.19 -25.81 -4.63
C VAL A 312 -48.00 -25.44 -3.74
N ASP A 313 -47.57 -26.40 -2.94
CA ASP A 313 -46.35 -26.34 -2.13
C ASP A 313 -45.16 -26.74 -3.00
N ALA A 314 -44.37 -25.77 -3.47
CA ALA A 314 -43.30 -25.99 -4.46
C ALA A 314 -41.99 -25.27 -4.10
N PRO A 315 -41.36 -25.60 -2.96
CA PRO A 315 -40.03 -25.12 -2.65
C PRO A 315 -39.01 -25.50 -3.72
N VAL A 316 -37.99 -24.66 -3.86
CA VAL A 316 -37.01 -24.76 -4.94
C VAL A 316 -35.58 -24.98 -4.44
N SER A 317 -34.73 -25.52 -5.32
CA SER A 317 -33.30 -25.71 -5.12
C SER A 317 -32.53 -25.37 -6.41
N GLY A 318 -31.31 -24.82 -6.27
CA GLY A 318 -30.43 -24.49 -7.40
C GLY A 318 -29.80 -23.09 -7.37
N GLY A 319 -30.23 -22.22 -6.45
CA GLY A 319 -29.65 -20.88 -6.25
C GLY A 319 -29.96 -19.88 -7.38
N VAL A 320 -29.40 -18.67 -7.25
CA VAL A 320 -29.69 -17.52 -8.14
C VAL A 320 -29.36 -17.80 -9.61
N LYS A 321 -28.25 -18.48 -9.89
CA LYS A 321 -27.82 -18.80 -11.25
C LYS A 321 -28.79 -19.73 -11.98
N ARG A 322 -29.24 -20.80 -11.34
CA ARG A 322 -30.21 -21.73 -11.95
C ARG A 322 -31.59 -21.11 -12.05
N ALA A 323 -31.96 -20.24 -11.11
CA ALA A 323 -33.21 -19.47 -11.16
C ALA A 323 -33.28 -18.58 -12.42
N SER A 324 -32.22 -17.84 -12.75
CA SER A 324 -32.21 -16.97 -13.94
C SER A 324 -32.17 -17.71 -15.28
N MET A 325 -31.75 -18.99 -15.24
CA MET A 325 -31.73 -19.91 -16.37
C MET A 325 -33.00 -20.74 -16.51
N GLY A 326 -33.94 -20.69 -15.54
CA GLY A 326 -35.14 -21.54 -15.55
C GLY A 326 -34.84 -23.03 -15.35
N THR A 327 -33.71 -23.37 -14.73
CA THR A 327 -33.24 -24.76 -14.59
C THR A 327 -33.26 -25.22 -13.14
N LEU A 328 -34.24 -24.76 -12.34
CA LEU A 328 -34.31 -25.12 -10.93
C LEU A 328 -34.69 -26.59 -10.74
N THR A 329 -34.36 -27.14 -9.57
CA THR A 329 -35.04 -28.32 -9.07
C THR A 329 -36.24 -27.87 -8.24
N ILE A 330 -37.43 -28.25 -8.65
CA ILE A 330 -38.68 -27.93 -7.95
C ILE A 330 -39.22 -29.19 -7.29
N ILE A 331 -39.56 -29.08 -6.00
CA ILE A 331 -40.08 -30.18 -5.20
C ILE A 331 -41.51 -29.82 -4.85
N ALA A 332 -42.47 -30.26 -5.67
CA ALA A 332 -43.86 -29.82 -5.58
C ALA A 332 -44.78 -30.86 -4.95
N SER A 333 -45.79 -30.41 -4.23
CA SER A 333 -46.88 -31.22 -3.68
C SER A 333 -48.18 -30.41 -3.64
N GLY A 334 -49.32 -31.10 -3.66
CA GLY A 334 -50.64 -30.47 -3.72
C GLY A 334 -51.69 -31.47 -4.20
N THR A 335 -52.91 -31.01 -4.43
CA THR A 335 -53.93 -31.83 -5.11
C THR A 335 -53.60 -31.97 -6.59
N ASP A 336 -54.04 -33.05 -7.23
CA ASP A 336 -53.84 -33.26 -8.68
C ASP A 336 -54.40 -32.09 -9.49
N GLU A 337 -55.53 -31.52 -9.07
CA GLU A 337 -56.13 -30.35 -9.70
C GLU A 337 -55.24 -29.11 -9.60
N ALA A 338 -54.65 -28.84 -8.42
CA ALA A 338 -53.76 -27.71 -8.20
C ALA A 338 -52.44 -27.84 -8.98
N LEU A 339 -51.87 -29.05 -8.99
CA LEU A 339 -50.63 -29.34 -9.71
C LEU A 339 -50.83 -29.25 -11.23
N THR A 340 -51.98 -29.69 -11.74
CA THR A 340 -52.32 -29.59 -13.17
C THR A 340 -52.56 -28.14 -13.60
N SER A 341 -53.22 -27.33 -12.76
CA SER A 341 -53.47 -25.91 -13.07
C SER A 341 -52.22 -25.03 -13.02
N ALA A 342 -51.23 -25.41 -12.21
CA ALA A 342 -49.93 -24.72 -12.11
C ALA A 342 -48.83 -25.31 -13.01
N GLY A 343 -49.06 -26.46 -13.65
CA GLY A 343 -48.03 -27.30 -14.26
C GLY A 343 -47.20 -26.60 -15.34
N SER A 344 -47.81 -25.72 -16.15
CA SER A 344 -47.10 -24.98 -17.20
C SER A 344 -46.11 -23.95 -16.64
N VAL A 345 -46.46 -23.29 -15.52
CA VAL A 345 -45.57 -22.36 -14.81
C VAL A 345 -44.44 -23.11 -14.13
N LEU A 346 -44.74 -24.23 -13.46
CA LEU A 346 -43.70 -25.09 -12.86
C LEU A 346 -42.74 -25.61 -13.93
N SER A 347 -43.25 -26.02 -15.09
CA SER A 347 -42.46 -26.48 -16.24
C SER A 347 -41.45 -25.45 -16.73
N ALA A 348 -41.85 -24.18 -16.79
CA ALA A 348 -41.00 -23.09 -17.30
C ALA A 348 -39.86 -22.67 -16.35
N LEU A 349 -39.88 -23.16 -15.11
CA LEU A 349 -38.93 -22.80 -14.07
C LEU A 349 -37.96 -23.93 -13.71
N ASN A 350 -38.16 -25.14 -14.23
CA ASN A 350 -37.44 -26.32 -13.78
C ASN A 350 -36.62 -27.03 -14.87
N GLU A 351 -35.53 -27.65 -14.43
CA GLU A 351 -34.87 -28.77 -15.12
C GLU A 351 -35.38 -30.11 -14.59
N LYS A 352 -35.72 -30.16 -13.29
CA LYS A 352 -36.28 -31.34 -12.63
C LYS A 352 -37.48 -30.95 -11.77
N LEU A 353 -38.64 -31.55 -12.04
CA LEU A 353 -39.87 -31.40 -11.27
C LEU A 353 -40.18 -32.71 -10.55
N TYR A 354 -40.01 -32.72 -9.23
CA TYR A 354 -40.37 -33.86 -8.38
C TYR A 354 -41.75 -33.62 -7.78
N ILE A 355 -42.69 -34.54 -7.99
CA ILE A 355 -44.02 -34.48 -7.38
C ILE A 355 -44.09 -35.41 -6.19
N ILE A 356 -44.26 -34.85 -5.00
CA ILE A 356 -44.29 -35.59 -3.73
C ILE A 356 -45.73 -35.85 -3.31
N ARG A 357 -46.10 -37.13 -3.21
CA ARG A 357 -47.37 -37.58 -2.65
C ARG A 357 -47.43 -37.29 -1.14
N GLY A 358 -48.64 -37.09 -0.63
CA GLY A 358 -48.90 -36.73 0.78
C GLY A 358 -49.66 -35.41 0.96
N GLY A 359 -49.94 -34.71 -0.15
CA GLY A 359 -50.63 -33.41 -0.13
C GLY A 359 -49.69 -32.26 0.26
N CYS A 360 -50.27 -31.06 0.40
CA CYS A 360 -49.54 -29.85 0.76
C CYS A 360 -48.73 -30.04 2.06
N GLY A 361 -47.47 -29.60 2.05
CA GLY A 361 -46.52 -29.77 3.15
C GLY A 361 -45.47 -30.85 2.88
N SER A 362 -45.75 -31.80 1.97
CA SER A 362 -44.82 -32.89 1.63
C SER A 362 -43.60 -32.38 0.86
N GLY A 363 -43.79 -31.40 -0.03
CA GLY A 363 -42.69 -30.74 -0.75
C GLY A 363 -41.79 -29.96 0.21
N SER A 364 -42.41 -29.19 1.11
CA SER A 364 -41.74 -28.48 2.20
C SER A 364 -41.00 -29.43 3.16
N ALA A 365 -41.52 -30.63 3.42
CA ALA A 365 -40.84 -31.63 4.26
C ALA A 365 -39.54 -32.13 3.63
N VAL A 366 -39.53 -32.44 2.33
CA VAL A 366 -38.30 -32.81 1.61
C VAL A 366 -37.30 -31.64 1.60
N LYS A 367 -37.79 -30.42 1.36
CA LYS A 367 -36.95 -29.23 1.39
C LYS A 367 -36.32 -29.01 2.78
N MET A 368 -37.08 -29.18 3.85
CA MET A 368 -36.59 -29.10 5.23
C MET A 368 -35.43 -30.08 5.47
N VAL A 369 -35.58 -31.35 5.05
CA VAL A 369 -34.51 -32.35 5.17
C VAL A 369 -33.26 -31.93 4.37
N ASN A 370 -33.44 -31.39 3.16
CA ASN A 370 -32.33 -30.85 2.38
C ASN A 370 -31.64 -29.67 3.09
N GLN A 371 -32.40 -28.76 3.72
CA GLN A 371 -31.85 -27.61 4.43
C GLN A 371 -31.14 -27.99 5.74
N LEU A 372 -31.58 -29.06 6.43
CA LEU A 372 -30.86 -29.66 7.55
C LEU A 372 -29.44 -30.02 7.12
N LEU A 373 -29.30 -30.84 6.07
CA LEU A 373 -27.99 -31.28 5.58
C LEU A 373 -27.16 -30.10 5.09
N ALA A 374 -27.76 -29.19 4.33
CA ALA A 374 -27.09 -27.99 3.85
C ALA A 374 -26.49 -27.17 5.00
N GLY A 375 -27.28 -26.85 6.03
CA GLY A 375 -26.83 -26.04 7.16
C GLY A 375 -25.74 -26.74 7.97
N VAL A 376 -25.90 -28.04 8.25
CA VAL A 376 -24.88 -28.85 8.94
C VAL A 376 -23.58 -28.89 8.12
N HIS A 377 -23.64 -29.08 6.81
CA HIS A 377 -22.46 -29.15 5.95
C HIS A 377 -21.70 -27.80 5.90
N ILE A 378 -22.40 -26.66 5.86
CA ILE A 378 -21.75 -25.33 5.92
C ILE A 378 -21.02 -25.15 7.26
N ALA A 379 -21.70 -25.44 8.37
CA ALA A 379 -21.12 -25.33 9.71
C ALA A 379 -19.96 -26.31 9.93
N ALA A 380 -20.06 -27.53 9.40
CA ALA A 380 -18.99 -28.53 9.41
C ALA A 380 -17.78 -28.08 8.58
N SER A 381 -18.02 -27.44 7.44
CA SER A 381 -16.96 -26.83 6.62
C SER A 381 -16.21 -25.76 7.40
N ALA A 382 -16.93 -24.88 8.10
CA ALA A 382 -16.33 -23.88 8.99
C ALA A 382 -15.48 -24.51 10.10
N GLU A 383 -16.00 -25.51 10.82
CA GLU A 383 -15.26 -26.23 11.87
C GLU A 383 -13.99 -26.90 11.32
N ALA A 384 -14.11 -27.61 10.19
CA ALA A 384 -13.02 -28.32 9.52
C ALA A 384 -11.90 -27.38 9.05
N MET A 385 -12.28 -26.26 8.44
CA MET A 385 -11.30 -25.29 7.94
C MET A 385 -10.64 -24.52 9.08
N ALA A 386 -11.36 -24.24 10.17
CA ALA A 386 -10.81 -23.57 11.34
C ALA A 386 -9.82 -24.47 12.11
N ILE A 387 -10.12 -25.75 12.32
CA ILE A 387 -9.13 -26.67 12.91
C ILE A 387 -7.96 -26.94 11.95
N GLY A 388 -8.20 -27.00 10.64
CA GLY A 388 -7.15 -27.11 9.63
C GLY A 388 -6.16 -25.95 9.71
N ALA A 389 -6.66 -24.72 9.82
CA ALA A 389 -5.85 -23.53 10.05
C ALA A 389 -5.11 -23.58 11.40
N ARG A 390 -5.78 -24.02 12.48
CA ARG A 390 -5.16 -24.19 13.82
C ARG A 390 -3.98 -25.16 13.80
N LEU A 391 -4.07 -26.18 12.95
CA LEU A 391 -3.05 -27.20 12.74
C LEU A 391 -1.86 -26.75 11.88
N GLY A 392 -1.87 -25.51 11.38
CA GLY A 392 -0.82 -24.96 10.52
C GLY A 392 -0.93 -25.40 9.05
N LEU A 393 -2.05 -26.00 8.64
CA LEU A 393 -2.23 -26.42 7.24
C LEU A 393 -2.48 -25.22 6.34
N ASN A 394 -1.93 -25.26 5.12
CA ASN A 394 -2.35 -24.36 4.06
C ASN A 394 -3.82 -24.66 3.70
N THR A 395 -4.70 -23.73 4.05
CA THR A 395 -6.16 -23.89 3.96
C THR A 395 -6.67 -23.95 2.50
N ARG A 396 -5.99 -23.33 1.53
CA ARG A 396 -6.31 -23.52 0.10
C ARG A 396 -5.99 -24.93 -0.38
N LYS A 397 -4.79 -25.44 -0.09
CA LYS A 397 -4.41 -26.82 -0.44
C LYS A 397 -5.30 -27.84 0.28
N LEU A 398 -5.70 -27.56 1.52
CA LEU A 398 -6.64 -28.37 2.28
C LEU A 398 -8.01 -28.42 1.59
N PHE A 399 -8.54 -27.26 1.14
CA PHE A 399 -9.77 -27.20 0.35
C PHE A 399 -9.66 -28.04 -0.93
N ASP A 400 -8.60 -27.86 -1.71
CA ASP A 400 -8.39 -28.61 -2.96
C ASP A 400 -8.30 -30.14 -2.72
N PHE A 401 -7.72 -30.56 -1.60
CA PHE A 401 -7.69 -31.96 -1.21
C PHE A 401 -9.09 -32.45 -0.84
N ILE A 402 -9.79 -31.73 0.05
CA ILE A 402 -11.09 -32.17 0.57
C ILE A 402 -12.12 -32.30 -0.55
N THR A 403 -12.16 -31.34 -1.50
CA THR A 403 -13.02 -31.38 -2.69
C THR A 403 -12.88 -32.66 -3.50
N ASN A 404 -11.72 -33.31 -3.44
CA ASN A 404 -11.45 -34.56 -4.15
C ASN A 404 -11.50 -35.79 -3.24
N SER A 405 -12.03 -35.71 -2.02
CA SER A 405 -11.99 -36.78 -1.02
C SER A 405 -13.38 -37.10 -0.43
N GLY A 406 -13.45 -38.10 0.46
CA GLY A 406 -14.71 -38.57 1.05
C GLY A 406 -15.41 -37.54 1.96
N GLY A 407 -14.68 -36.54 2.46
CA GLY A 407 -15.22 -35.44 3.25
C GLY A 407 -15.92 -34.35 2.43
N THR A 408 -15.91 -34.39 1.10
CA THR A 408 -16.53 -33.33 0.29
C THR A 408 -18.06 -33.29 0.42
N SER A 409 -18.62 -32.10 0.31
CA SER A 409 -20.04 -31.84 0.13
C SER A 409 -20.27 -30.70 -0.85
N TRP A 410 -21.50 -30.62 -1.39
CA TRP A 410 -21.83 -29.50 -2.28
C TRP A 410 -21.64 -28.15 -1.59
N MET A 411 -21.98 -28.07 -0.30
CA MET A 411 -21.80 -26.86 0.50
C MET A 411 -20.34 -26.55 0.81
N PHE A 412 -19.49 -27.56 1.02
CA PHE A 412 -18.05 -27.36 1.19
C PHE A 412 -17.44 -26.72 -0.07
N GLU A 413 -17.69 -27.32 -1.23
CA GLU A 413 -17.19 -26.82 -2.52
C GLU A 413 -17.67 -25.40 -2.81
N ASN A 414 -18.89 -25.05 -2.38
CA ASN A 414 -19.48 -23.76 -2.67
C ASN A 414 -19.14 -22.67 -1.65
N ARG A 415 -19.12 -22.95 -0.34
CA ARG A 415 -18.98 -21.94 0.73
C ARG A 415 -17.56 -21.77 1.24
N THR A 416 -16.74 -22.81 1.22
CA THR A 416 -15.35 -22.71 1.70
C THR A 416 -14.52 -21.70 0.90
N PRO A 417 -14.71 -21.50 -0.43
CA PRO A 417 -14.06 -20.40 -1.15
C PRO A 417 -14.34 -19.03 -0.53
N HIS A 418 -15.58 -18.75 -0.13
CA HIS A 418 -15.97 -17.48 0.50
C HIS A 418 -15.24 -17.26 1.83
N MET A 419 -15.11 -18.33 2.64
CA MET A 419 -14.34 -18.30 3.89
C MET A 419 -12.87 -17.94 3.62
N LEU A 420 -12.24 -18.66 2.69
CA LEU A 420 -10.83 -18.53 2.34
C LEU A 420 -10.48 -17.17 1.74
N ASP A 421 -11.37 -16.63 0.91
CA ASP A 421 -11.22 -15.32 0.26
C ASP A 421 -11.59 -14.15 1.16
N ASN A 422 -12.16 -14.43 2.35
CA ASN A 422 -12.67 -13.44 3.30
C ASN A 422 -13.72 -12.50 2.66
N ASP A 423 -14.46 -13.00 1.66
CA ASP A 423 -15.53 -12.28 0.96
C ASP A 423 -16.89 -12.81 1.43
N TYR A 424 -17.60 -11.99 2.20
CA TYR A 424 -18.92 -12.31 2.73
C TYR A 424 -20.03 -11.47 2.11
N THR A 425 -19.81 -11.01 0.87
CA THR A 425 -20.87 -10.39 0.07
C THR A 425 -22.05 -11.37 -0.03
N PRO A 426 -23.25 -11.00 0.45
CA PRO A 426 -24.31 -11.97 0.68
C PRO A 426 -24.90 -12.49 -0.63
N CYS A 427 -24.58 -13.73 -0.99
CA CYS A 427 -25.28 -14.51 -2.01
C CYS A 427 -26.45 -15.30 -1.39
N SER A 428 -26.27 -15.73 -0.14
CA SER A 428 -27.26 -16.31 0.75
C SER A 428 -26.92 -15.85 2.17
N ALA A 429 -27.81 -15.10 2.82
CA ALA A 429 -27.49 -14.50 4.11
C ALA A 429 -27.41 -15.55 5.24
N LEU A 430 -26.55 -15.33 6.23
CA LEU A 430 -26.39 -16.16 7.41
C LEU A 430 -27.73 -16.40 8.13
N ASP A 431 -28.57 -15.36 8.22
CA ASP A 431 -29.92 -15.44 8.81
C ASP A 431 -30.88 -16.38 8.05
N ILE A 432 -30.59 -16.75 6.80
CA ILE A 432 -31.36 -17.77 6.09
C ILE A 432 -31.22 -19.12 6.78
N PHE A 433 -30.02 -19.47 7.25
CA PHE A 433 -29.78 -20.72 7.98
C PHE A 433 -30.18 -20.66 9.46
N VAL A 434 -30.25 -19.46 10.05
CA VAL A 434 -30.96 -19.26 11.32
C VAL A 434 -32.44 -19.63 11.15
N LYS A 435 -33.10 -19.12 10.11
CA LYS A 435 -34.49 -19.43 9.80
C LYS A 435 -34.70 -20.90 9.45
N ASP A 436 -33.92 -21.44 8.51
CA ASP A 436 -34.14 -22.80 7.97
C ASP A 436 -33.86 -23.88 9.01
N LEU A 437 -32.77 -23.77 9.78
CA LEU A 437 -32.52 -24.71 10.87
C LEU A 437 -33.47 -24.46 12.07
N GLY A 438 -34.02 -23.25 12.21
CA GLY A 438 -35.14 -22.96 13.09
C GLY A 438 -36.40 -23.77 12.74
N ILE A 439 -36.75 -23.85 11.45
CA ILE A 439 -37.84 -24.71 10.96
C ILE A 439 -37.58 -26.18 11.31
N VAL A 440 -36.36 -26.67 11.03
CA VAL A 440 -35.96 -28.05 11.36
C VAL A 440 -36.10 -28.32 12.87
N SER A 441 -35.65 -27.39 13.72
CA SER A 441 -35.70 -27.52 15.18
C SER A 441 -37.15 -27.52 15.72
N HIS A 442 -38.04 -26.75 15.09
CA HIS A 442 -39.45 -26.72 15.46
C HIS A 442 -40.16 -28.02 15.07
N GLU A 443 -39.99 -28.46 13.82
CA GLU A 443 -40.65 -29.65 13.27
C GLU A 443 -40.15 -30.94 13.94
N CYS A 444 -38.87 -31.04 14.30
CA CYS A 444 -38.35 -32.23 14.98
C CYS A 444 -39.01 -32.45 16.35
N SER A 445 -39.38 -31.36 17.04
CA SER A 445 -40.13 -31.40 18.30
C SER A 445 -41.54 -31.94 18.09
N SER A 446 -42.21 -31.51 17.01
CA SER A 446 -43.54 -32.01 16.62
C SER A 446 -43.51 -33.49 16.23
N TYR A 447 -42.49 -33.91 15.49
CA TYR A 447 -42.29 -35.31 15.05
C TYR A 447 -41.67 -36.23 16.11
N LYS A 448 -41.18 -35.66 17.23
CA LYS A 448 -40.48 -36.34 18.32
C LYS A 448 -39.23 -37.12 17.86
N VAL A 449 -38.46 -36.53 16.95
CA VAL A 449 -37.19 -37.10 16.45
C VAL A 449 -36.02 -36.28 17.01
N PRO A 450 -35.02 -36.90 17.67
CA PRO A 450 -33.87 -36.18 18.20
C PRO A 450 -32.88 -35.83 17.07
N LEU A 451 -32.69 -34.53 16.83
CA LEU A 451 -31.73 -33.99 15.83
C LEU A 451 -30.64 -33.16 16.52
N LEU A 452 -29.72 -33.81 17.22
CA LEU A 452 -28.72 -33.12 18.05
C LEU A 452 -27.70 -32.37 17.19
N LEU A 453 -27.26 -32.94 16.07
CA LEU A 453 -26.23 -32.34 15.23
C LEU A 453 -26.76 -31.10 14.51
N SER A 454 -27.97 -31.19 13.95
CA SER A 454 -28.68 -30.03 13.38
C SER A 454 -28.90 -28.93 14.42
N THR A 455 -29.18 -29.28 15.67
CA THR A 455 -29.37 -28.30 16.76
C THR A 455 -28.09 -27.53 17.06
N VAL A 456 -26.94 -28.21 17.12
CA VAL A 456 -25.64 -27.53 17.31
C VAL A 456 -25.30 -26.64 16.12
N ALA A 457 -25.52 -27.09 14.89
CA ALA A 457 -25.33 -26.26 13.71
C ALA A 457 -26.18 -24.99 13.78
N HIS A 458 -27.46 -25.10 14.18
CA HIS A 458 -28.35 -23.96 14.37
C HIS A 458 -27.80 -22.96 15.40
N GLN A 459 -27.25 -23.43 16.53
CA GLN A 459 -26.66 -22.55 17.53
C GLN A 459 -25.41 -21.79 17.03
N LEU A 460 -24.63 -22.38 16.13
CA LEU A 460 -23.50 -21.68 15.49
C LEU A 460 -23.99 -20.53 14.59
N PHE A 461 -25.03 -20.75 13.79
CA PHE A 461 -25.65 -19.68 12.99
C PHE A 461 -26.27 -18.60 13.88
N LEU A 462 -26.99 -18.97 14.94
CA LEU A 462 -27.52 -18.00 15.91
C LEU A 462 -26.41 -17.16 16.55
N SER A 463 -25.28 -17.79 16.90
CA SER A 463 -24.11 -17.09 17.46
C SER A 463 -23.52 -16.08 16.47
N GLY A 464 -23.39 -16.46 15.19
CA GLY A 464 -22.92 -15.55 14.14
C GLY A 464 -23.89 -14.39 13.88
N SER A 465 -25.20 -14.65 13.89
CA SER A 465 -26.23 -13.61 13.76
C SER A 465 -26.18 -12.62 14.93
N ALA A 466 -26.10 -13.14 16.17
CA ALA A 466 -25.99 -12.35 17.39
C ALA A 466 -24.70 -11.50 17.45
N ALA A 467 -23.63 -11.96 16.79
CA ALA A 467 -22.39 -11.20 16.62
C ALA A 467 -22.46 -10.10 15.54
N GLY A 468 -23.63 -9.88 14.92
CA GLY A 468 -23.87 -8.84 13.92
C GLY A 468 -23.63 -9.27 12.47
N TRP A 469 -23.38 -10.56 12.21
CA TRP A 469 -23.11 -11.08 10.85
C TRP A 469 -24.34 -11.65 10.14
N GLY A 470 -25.54 -11.46 10.67
CA GLY A 470 -26.78 -12.03 10.11
C GLY A 470 -27.02 -11.70 8.63
N ARG A 471 -26.60 -10.51 8.18
CA ARG A 471 -26.70 -10.04 6.78
C ARG A 471 -25.51 -10.43 5.89
N TYR A 472 -24.47 -11.05 6.44
CA TYR A 472 -23.33 -11.53 5.66
C TYR A 472 -23.66 -12.85 4.98
N ASP A 473 -22.86 -13.26 3.99
CA ASP A 473 -22.97 -14.60 3.41
C ASP A 473 -22.94 -15.69 4.50
N ASP A 474 -23.69 -16.77 4.34
CA ASP A 474 -23.82 -17.84 5.33
C ASP A 474 -22.49 -18.58 5.61
N ALA A 475 -21.48 -18.46 4.74
CA ALA A 475 -20.10 -18.85 5.00
C ALA A 475 -19.47 -18.11 6.20
N ALA A 476 -20.00 -16.95 6.59
CA ALA A 476 -19.54 -16.17 7.75
C ALA A 476 -19.73 -16.90 9.08
N VAL A 477 -20.42 -18.05 9.12
CA VAL A 477 -20.43 -18.92 10.31
C VAL A 477 -19.01 -19.34 10.74
N VAL A 478 -18.04 -19.36 9.81
CA VAL A 478 -16.60 -19.57 10.15
C VAL A 478 -16.05 -18.55 11.13
N LYS A 479 -16.57 -17.31 11.11
CA LYS A 479 -16.15 -16.23 12.00
C LYS A 479 -16.45 -16.54 13.47
N VAL A 480 -17.41 -17.42 13.76
CA VAL A 480 -17.65 -17.90 15.12
C VAL A 480 -16.40 -18.59 15.66
N TYR A 481 -15.78 -19.48 14.87
CA TYR A 481 -14.54 -20.13 15.26
C TYR A 481 -13.36 -19.16 15.28
N GLU A 482 -13.27 -18.23 14.31
CA GLU A 482 -12.20 -17.23 14.30
C GLU A 482 -12.21 -16.36 15.55
N THR A 483 -13.40 -15.92 15.98
CA THR A 483 -13.57 -15.11 17.18
C THR A 483 -13.30 -15.91 18.46
N LEU A 484 -13.75 -17.17 18.53
CA LEU A 484 -13.54 -18.01 19.71
C LEU A 484 -12.07 -18.42 19.91
N THR A 485 -11.30 -18.54 18.83
CA THR A 485 -9.98 -19.20 18.88
C THR A 485 -8.83 -18.29 18.44
N GLY A 486 -9.12 -17.13 17.86
CA GLY A 486 -8.13 -16.24 17.26
C GLY A 486 -7.53 -16.75 15.94
N VAL A 487 -7.92 -17.95 15.48
CA VAL A 487 -7.48 -18.51 14.20
C VAL A 487 -8.14 -17.75 13.05
N LYS A 488 -7.42 -17.59 11.94
CA LYS A 488 -7.97 -17.04 10.70
C LYS A 488 -8.07 -18.11 9.64
N VAL A 489 -9.26 -18.27 9.08
CA VAL A 489 -9.53 -19.17 7.95
C VAL A 489 -9.46 -18.37 6.66
N GLU A 490 -8.35 -17.65 6.50
CA GLU A 490 -8.04 -16.94 5.26
C GLU A 490 -7.01 -17.79 4.52
N GLY A 491 -7.15 -17.94 3.21
CA GLY A 491 -6.17 -18.62 2.35
C GLY A 491 -4.85 -17.85 2.19
N LYS A 492 -4.65 -16.81 2.98
CA LYS A 492 -3.51 -15.90 2.88
C LYS A 492 -2.27 -16.50 3.49
N LEU A 493 -1.16 -16.31 2.80
CA LEU A 493 0.14 -16.60 3.35
C LEU A 493 0.34 -15.72 4.60
N PRO A 494 0.89 -16.26 5.71
CA PRO A 494 1.06 -15.47 6.91
C PRO A 494 1.96 -14.27 6.63
N VAL A 495 1.61 -13.11 7.20
CA VAL A 495 2.56 -12.00 7.33
C VAL A 495 3.63 -12.45 8.31
N VAL A 496 4.85 -12.57 7.82
CA VAL A 496 5.98 -13.13 8.59
C VAL A 496 6.89 -12.00 9.06
N LYS A 497 7.53 -12.19 10.21
CA LYS A 497 8.55 -11.25 10.67
C LYS A 497 9.78 -11.34 9.79
N LYS A 498 10.23 -10.19 9.28
CA LYS A 498 11.34 -10.09 8.34
C LYS A 498 12.62 -10.73 8.89
N GLU A 499 12.99 -10.40 10.12
CA GLU A 499 14.23 -10.91 10.72
C GLU A 499 14.19 -12.43 10.91
N GLU A 500 13.08 -12.99 11.40
CA GLU A 500 12.95 -14.44 11.63
C GLU A 500 13.13 -15.22 10.31
N VAL A 501 12.51 -14.74 9.23
CA VAL A 501 12.68 -15.37 7.91
C VAL A 501 14.11 -15.24 7.41
N LEU A 502 14.70 -14.04 7.45
CA LEU A 502 16.06 -13.82 6.94
C LEU A 502 17.11 -14.65 7.71
N HIS A 503 16.97 -14.82 9.03
CA HIS A 503 17.85 -15.67 9.84
C HIS A 503 17.68 -17.17 9.56
N SER A 504 16.51 -17.60 9.06
CA SER A 504 16.26 -19.00 8.70
C SER A 504 16.93 -19.43 7.38
N LEU A 505 17.34 -18.46 6.55
CA LEU A 505 17.97 -18.72 5.26
C LEU A 505 19.41 -19.22 5.43
N PRO A 506 19.94 -20.05 4.51
CA PRO A 506 21.36 -20.42 4.53
C PRO A 506 22.25 -19.16 4.43
N PRO A 507 23.50 -19.20 4.93
CA PRO A 507 24.41 -18.05 4.85
C PRO A 507 24.67 -17.66 3.40
N GLU A 508 24.87 -16.38 3.13
CA GLU A 508 25.15 -15.86 1.79
C GLU A 508 26.40 -16.49 1.17
N TRP A 509 26.46 -16.50 -0.18
CA TRP A 509 27.61 -17.04 -0.90
C TRP A 509 28.90 -16.29 -0.49
N PRO A 510 29.98 -17.01 -0.12
CA PRO A 510 31.10 -16.44 0.63
C PRO A 510 31.89 -15.36 -0.14
N SER A 511 32.00 -15.47 -1.46
CA SER A 511 32.71 -14.49 -2.31
C SER A 511 31.72 -13.56 -3.01
N ASP A 512 32.04 -12.28 -3.18
CA ASP A 512 31.20 -11.38 -4.01
C ASP A 512 31.49 -11.59 -5.50
N PRO A 513 30.53 -12.09 -6.30
CA PRO A 513 30.75 -12.22 -7.73
C PRO A 513 30.82 -10.87 -8.46
N ILE A 514 30.51 -9.75 -7.81
CA ILE A 514 30.48 -8.43 -8.46
C ILE A 514 31.85 -8.04 -9.03
N ASP A 515 32.95 -8.34 -8.33
CA ASP A 515 34.30 -8.03 -8.80
C ASP A 515 34.69 -8.89 -10.01
N TYR A 516 34.26 -10.16 -10.02
CA TYR A 516 34.38 -11.00 -11.19
C TYR A 516 33.60 -10.40 -12.38
N ILE A 517 32.33 -10.01 -12.19
CA ILE A 517 31.52 -9.40 -13.25
C ILE A 517 32.16 -8.12 -13.80
N ARG A 518 32.77 -7.29 -12.93
CA ARG A 518 33.45 -6.05 -13.31
C ARG A 518 34.68 -6.27 -14.19
N THR A 519 35.43 -7.34 -13.93
CA THR A 519 36.70 -7.65 -14.59
C THR A 519 36.53 -8.43 -15.90
N LEU A 520 35.32 -8.87 -16.24
CA LEU A 520 35.03 -9.51 -17.52
C LEU A 520 35.30 -8.57 -18.71
N ASP A 521 36.01 -9.09 -19.72
CA ASP A 521 36.31 -8.35 -20.95
C ASP A 521 35.04 -7.87 -21.65
N GLN A 522 35.00 -6.56 -21.93
CA GLN A 522 33.88 -5.87 -22.58
C GLN A 522 33.67 -6.32 -24.03
N SER A 523 34.70 -6.82 -24.71
CA SER A 523 34.60 -7.26 -26.09
C SER A 523 33.73 -8.52 -26.27
N ASN A 524 33.53 -9.29 -25.20
CA ASN A 524 32.83 -10.58 -25.16
C ASN A 524 31.54 -10.56 -24.32
N LEU A 525 31.02 -9.38 -23.97
CA LEU A 525 29.79 -9.22 -23.19
C LEU A 525 28.69 -8.60 -24.06
N LYS A 526 27.50 -9.19 -24.01
CA LYS A 526 26.30 -8.62 -24.63
C LYS A 526 25.97 -7.27 -23.98
N THR A 527 25.68 -6.26 -24.80
CA THR A 527 25.15 -4.98 -24.30
C THR A 527 23.77 -5.20 -23.68
N LEU A 528 23.55 -4.71 -22.47
CA LEU A 528 22.26 -4.79 -21.80
C LEU A 528 21.37 -3.61 -22.21
N ILE A 529 20.20 -3.88 -22.77
CA ILE A 529 19.25 -2.84 -23.18
C ILE A 529 18.02 -2.96 -22.30
N VAL A 530 17.83 -1.97 -21.43
CA VAL A 530 16.76 -1.97 -20.45
C VAL A 530 15.59 -1.16 -20.99
N LEU A 531 14.46 -1.83 -21.24
CA LEU A 531 13.19 -1.18 -21.55
C LEU A 531 12.48 -0.94 -20.21
N ASP A 532 12.44 0.31 -19.79
CA ASP A 532 11.88 0.71 -18.51
C ASP A 532 10.43 1.14 -18.68
N ASP A 533 9.50 0.46 -18.02
CA ASP A 533 8.07 0.74 -18.12
C ASP A 533 7.63 2.00 -17.35
N ASP A 534 8.53 2.58 -16.54
CA ASP A 534 8.38 3.78 -15.71
C ASP A 534 9.77 4.41 -15.46
N PRO A 535 9.96 5.76 -15.44
CA PRO A 535 11.27 6.43 -15.25
C PRO A 535 12.01 6.07 -13.96
N THR A 536 11.32 5.48 -13.00
CA THR A 536 11.87 5.07 -11.73
C THR A 536 12.70 3.79 -11.79
N GLY A 537 13.03 3.20 -12.94
CA GLY A 537 13.86 1.99 -12.98
C GLY A 537 15.36 2.20 -12.94
N THR A 538 15.81 3.44 -13.05
CA THR A 538 17.22 3.83 -12.96
C THR A 538 17.78 3.86 -11.53
N GLN A 539 17.05 3.28 -10.57
CA GLN A 539 17.28 3.43 -9.13
C GLN A 539 18.64 2.95 -8.64
N THR A 540 19.16 1.85 -9.17
CA THR A 540 20.35 1.18 -8.62
C THR A 540 21.59 1.40 -9.48
N VAL A 541 21.49 2.20 -10.54
CA VAL A 541 22.55 2.42 -11.52
C VAL A 541 23.14 3.83 -11.44
N HIS A 542 24.38 3.99 -11.90
CA HIS A 542 25.05 5.28 -12.08
C HIS A 542 25.99 5.18 -13.29
N ASP A 543 26.34 6.32 -13.87
CA ASP A 543 27.12 6.44 -15.11
C ASP A 543 26.51 5.71 -16.32
N ILE A 544 25.18 5.63 -16.37
CA ILE A 544 24.42 5.00 -17.45
C ILE A 544 23.59 6.04 -18.19
N GLU A 545 23.50 5.93 -19.52
CA GLU A 545 22.63 6.78 -20.32
C GLU A 545 21.19 6.25 -20.39
N VAL A 546 20.25 7.19 -20.36
CA VAL A 546 18.81 6.99 -20.52
C VAL A 546 18.38 7.70 -21.78
N LEU A 547 17.80 6.96 -22.71
CA LEU A 547 17.21 7.48 -23.93
C LEU A 547 15.69 7.54 -23.75
N THR A 548 15.08 8.62 -24.19
CA THR A 548 13.61 8.77 -24.21
C THR A 548 13.05 8.68 -25.63
N GLU A 549 13.94 8.55 -26.62
CA GLU A 549 13.65 8.31 -28.03
C GLU A 549 14.33 7.01 -28.49
N TRP A 550 13.72 6.31 -29.43
CA TRP A 550 14.16 4.98 -29.90
C TRP A 550 14.21 4.88 -31.43
N ASN A 551 14.43 6.01 -32.09
CA ASN A 551 14.71 6.06 -33.52
C ASN A 551 16.05 5.36 -33.80
N VAL A 552 16.21 4.79 -35.00
CA VAL A 552 17.40 4.00 -35.35
C VAL A 552 18.70 4.81 -35.22
N GLU A 553 18.71 6.09 -35.59
CA GLU A 553 19.92 6.92 -35.57
C GLU A 553 20.48 7.17 -34.15
N PRO A 554 19.70 7.64 -33.16
CA PRO A 554 20.14 7.70 -31.76
C PRO A 554 20.63 6.36 -31.20
N LEU A 555 19.95 5.26 -31.55
CA LEU A 555 20.37 3.92 -31.12
C LEU A 555 21.71 3.52 -31.76
N VAL A 556 21.93 3.83 -33.04
CA VAL A 556 23.22 3.62 -33.73
C VAL A 556 24.34 4.43 -33.08
N GLU A 557 24.10 5.70 -32.75
CA GLU A 557 25.06 6.51 -31.99
C GLU A 557 25.40 5.84 -30.66
N GLN A 558 24.40 5.29 -29.98
CA GLN A 558 24.61 4.64 -28.71
C GLN A 558 25.39 3.34 -28.81
N PHE A 559 25.07 2.50 -29.79
CA PHE A 559 25.82 1.28 -30.06
C PHE A 559 27.29 1.54 -30.43
N ARG A 560 27.58 2.65 -31.14
CA ARG A 560 28.97 3.04 -31.47
C ARG A 560 29.83 3.34 -30.22
N LYS A 561 29.22 3.81 -29.13
CA LYS A 561 29.92 4.03 -27.85
C LYS A 561 30.29 2.71 -27.13
N ARG A 562 29.79 1.57 -27.58
CA ARG A 562 29.94 0.24 -26.94
C ARG A 562 29.61 0.24 -25.43
N PRO A 563 28.40 0.70 -25.03
CA PRO A 563 28.04 0.74 -23.63
C PRO A 563 27.84 -0.67 -23.07
N LYS A 564 28.16 -0.85 -21.78
CA LYS A 564 27.76 -2.05 -21.03
C LYS A 564 26.24 -2.16 -20.93
N CYS A 565 25.58 -1.02 -20.72
CA CYS A 565 24.15 -0.91 -20.53
C CYS A 565 23.65 0.49 -20.93
N PHE A 566 22.43 0.58 -21.44
CA PHE A 566 21.69 1.82 -21.53
C PHE A 566 20.19 1.55 -21.37
N PHE A 567 19.46 2.58 -20.95
CA PHE A 567 18.02 2.51 -20.71
C PHE A 567 17.27 3.16 -21.87
N ILE A 568 16.11 2.61 -22.20
CA ILE A 568 15.10 3.24 -23.04
C ILE A 568 13.86 3.41 -22.16
N LEU A 569 13.49 4.66 -21.92
CA LEU A 569 12.31 5.00 -21.15
C LEU A 569 11.07 4.84 -22.02
N THR A 570 10.27 3.81 -21.75
CA THR A 570 9.08 3.50 -22.57
C THR A 570 7.82 4.13 -22.00
N ASN A 571 7.74 4.26 -20.67
CA ASN A 571 6.51 4.64 -19.96
C ASN A 571 5.28 3.80 -20.38
N SER A 572 5.50 2.54 -20.76
CA SER A 572 4.47 1.65 -21.32
C SER A 572 3.32 1.40 -20.34
N ARG A 573 3.57 1.50 -19.03
CA ARG A 573 2.55 1.33 -17.97
C ARG A 573 1.44 2.38 -18.00
N ALA A 574 1.69 3.54 -18.60
CA ALA A 574 0.68 4.59 -18.79
C ALA A 574 -0.21 4.33 -20.02
N LEU A 575 0.02 3.26 -20.78
CA LEU A 575 -0.66 2.96 -22.04
C LEU A 575 -1.70 1.84 -21.88
N THR A 576 -2.53 1.64 -22.91
CA THR A 576 -3.37 0.44 -23.00
C THR A 576 -2.53 -0.76 -23.43
N PRO A 577 -2.93 -2.00 -23.15
CA PRO A 577 -2.19 -3.20 -23.54
C PRO A 577 -1.83 -3.26 -25.04
N GLU A 578 -2.71 -2.79 -25.92
CA GLU A 578 -2.50 -2.77 -27.37
C GLU A 578 -1.41 -1.78 -27.76
N LYS A 579 -1.44 -0.57 -27.16
CA LYS A 579 -0.44 0.48 -27.38
C LYS A 579 0.93 0.08 -26.82
N ALA A 580 0.97 -0.51 -25.63
CA ALA A 580 2.20 -1.05 -25.04
C ALA A 580 2.81 -2.14 -25.93
N THR A 581 1.98 -3.06 -26.44
CA THR A 581 2.42 -4.12 -27.38
C THR A 581 3.03 -3.53 -28.66
N ALA A 582 2.36 -2.55 -29.27
CA ALA A 582 2.86 -1.88 -30.47
C ALA A 582 4.19 -1.15 -30.21
N LEU A 583 4.29 -0.45 -29.08
CA LEU A 583 5.49 0.27 -28.66
C LEU A 583 6.70 -0.67 -28.48
N ILE A 584 6.53 -1.78 -27.75
CA ILE A 584 7.63 -2.73 -27.53
C ILE A 584 8.09 -3.37 -28.85
N LYS A 585 7.15 -3.68 -29.76
CA LYS A 585 7.50 -4.18 -31.11
C LYS A 585 8.33 -3.18 -31.90
N ASP A 586 7.94 -1.92 -31.90
CA ASP A 586 8.65 -0.84 -32.61
C ASP A 586 10.06 -0.67 -32.04
N ILE A 587 10.19 -0.53 -30.71
CA ILE A 587 11.48 -0.40 -30.02
C ILE A 587 12.40 -1.59 -30.33
N CYS A 588 11.90 -2.83 -30.20
CA CYS A 588 12.70 -4.03 -30.47
C CYS A 588 13.12 -4.13 -31.95
N THR A 589 12.29 -3.66 -32.88
CA THR A 589 12.61 -3.60 -34.31
C THR A 589 13.73 -2.58 -34.57
N ASN A 590 13.62 -1.40 -33.96
CA ASN A 590 14.63 -0.34 -34.12
C ASN A 590 15.96 -0.71 -33.46
N ILE A 591 15.93 -1.37 -32.30
CA ILE A 591 17.13 -1.94 -31.65
C ILE A 591 17.84 -2.91 -32.58
N ARG A 592 17.11 -3.87 -33.17
CA ARG A 592 17.69 -4.83 -34.13
C ARG A 592 18.33 -4.11 -35.31
N ASN A 593 17.60 -3.17 -35.92
CA ASN A 593 18.09 -2.44 -37.08
C ASN A 593 19.35 -1.63 -36.75
N ALA A 594 19.39 -0.99 -35.59
CA ALA A 594 20.54 -0.25 -35.12
C ALA A 594 21.75 -1.16 -34.81
N ALA A 595 21.54 -2.27 -34.11
CA ALA A 595 22.60 -3.25 -33.81
C ALA A 595 23.22 -3.83 -35.08
N ASN A 596 22.39 -4.19 -36.06
CA ASN A 596 22.84 -4.67 -37.38
C ASN A 596 23.69 -3.61 -38.11
N SER A 597 23.33 -2.33 -37.99
CA SER A 597 24.02 -1.22 -38.66
C SER A 597 25.41 -0.90 -38.08
N VAL A 598 25.73 -1.38 -36.86
CA VAL A 598 27.02 -1.17 -36.18
C VAL A 598 27.85 -2.45 -36.13
N GLY A 599 27.68 -3.35 -37.11
CA GLY A 599 28.46 -4.59 -37.20
C GLY A 599 27.92 -5.74 -36.38
N ASN A 600 26.58 -5.81 -36.23
CA ASN A 600 25.86 -6.90 -35.57
C ASN A 600 26.28 -7.15 -34.11
N ILE A 601 26.21 -6.09 -33.31
CA ILE A 601 26.51 -6.16 -31.87
C ILE A 601 25.49 -7.08 -31.18
N ASP A 602 25.97 -7.99 -30.33
CA ASP A 602 25.13 -8.89 -29.53
C ASP A 602 24.58 -8.16 -28.28
N TYR A 603 23.31 -8.42 -27.95
CA TYR A 603 22.60 -7.70 -26.89
C TYR A 603 21.58 -8.59 -26.16
N THR A 604 21.24 -8.21 -24.93
CA THR A 604 20.17 -8.81 -24.14
C THR A 604 19.15 -7.73 -23.77
N VAL A 605 17.87 -7.98 -24.04
CA VAL A 605 16.78 -7.07 -23.68
C VAL A 605 16.24 -7.44 -22.29
N VAL A 606 16.10 -6.42 -21.43
CA VAL A 606 15.48 -6.52 -20.11
C VAL A 606 14.21 -5.68 -20.12
N LEU A 607 13.07 -6.33 -19.88
CA LEU A 607 11.80 -5.66 -19.61
C LEU A 607 11.75 -5.33 -18.13
N ARG A 608 12.22 -4.15 -17.75
CA ARG A 608 12.19 -3.74 -16.36
C ARG A 608 10.78 -3.26 -16.04
N GLY A 609 10.17 -3.92 -15.06
CA GLY A 609 8.81 -3.67 -14.62
C GLY A 609 8.72 -3.20 -13.17
N ASP A 610 7.49 -3.06 -12.68
CA ASP A 610 7.25 -2.74 -11.29
C ASP A 610 7.70 -3.88 -10.38
N SER A 611 8.49 -3.54 -9.36
CA SER A 611 8.89 -4.53 -8.34
C SER A 611 7.70 -5.11 -7.57
N THR A 612 6.50 -4.53 -7.64
CA THR A 612 5.27 -5.10 -7.06
C THR A 612 4.41 -5.83 -8.10
N LEU A 613 5.02 -6.31 -9.18
CA LEU A 613 4.43 -7.17 -10.22
C LEU A 613 3.40 -6.51 -11.16
N ARG A 614 3.14 -5.22 -11.02
CA ARG A 614 2.25 -4.46 -11.92
C ARG A 614 2.90 -4.25 -13.30
N GLY A 615 2.06 -4.07 -14.32
CA GLY A 615 2.45 -3.85 -15.71
C GLY A 615 1.82 -4.85 -16.69
N HIS A 616 2.14 -4.70 -17.98
CA HIS A 616 1.56 -5.46 -19.09
C HIS A 616 2.26 -6.81 -19.33
N PHE A 617 2.31 -7.65 -18.30
CA PHE A 617 2.73 -9.04 -18.44
C PHE A 617 1.50 -9.94 -18.62
N PRO A 618 1.50 -10.87 -19.60
CA PRO A 618 2.62 -11.26 -20.47
C PRO A 618 2.74 -10.51 -21.81
N GLU A 619 1.94 -9.49 -22.08
CA GLU A 619 1.82 -8.82 -23.38
C GLU A 619 3.15 -8.24 -23.89
N GLU A 620 3.88 -7.50 -23.05
CA GLU A 620 5.20 -6.94 -23.39
C GLU A 620 6.23 -8.03 -23.70
N ALA A 621 6.20 -9.12 -22.94
CA ALA A 621 7.10 -10.25 -23.17
C ALA A 621 6.80 -10.96 -24.49
N ASN A 622 5.52 -11.21 -24.77
CA ASN A 622 5.08 -11.74 -26.07
C ASN A 622 5.49 -10.79 -27.22
N ALA A 623 5.34 -9.48 -27.04
CA ALA A 623 5.71 -8.47 -28.03
C ALA A 623 7.21 -8.51 -28.36
N ALA A 624 8.06 -8.51 -27.33
CA ALA A 624 9.51 -8.60 -27.49
C ALA A 624 9.93 -9.90 -28.19
N VAL A 625 9.40 -11.06 -27.76
CA VAL A 625 9.69 -12.37 -28.39
C VAL A 625 9.22 -12.42 -29.85
N SER A 626 8.07 -11.84 -30.17
CA SER A 626 7.55 -11.83 -31.55
C SER A 626 8.46 -11.11 -32.53
N VAL A 627 9.24 -10.15 -32.04
CA VAL A 627 10.29 -9.50 -32.82
C VAL A 627 11.56 -10.31 -32.67
N LEU A 628 12.18 -10.32 -31.49
CA LEU A 628 13.54 -10.81 -31.21
C LEU A 628 13.77 -12.29 -31.49
N GLY A 629 12.72 -13.09 -31.57
CA GLY A 629 12.78 -14.53 -31.74
C GLY A 629 12.55 -15.28 -30.43
N GLU A 630 12.46 -16.60 -30.54
CA GLU A 630 12.19 -17.48 -29.41
C GLU A 630 13.39 -17.61 -28.47
N MET A 631 13.13 -17.47 -27.17
CA MET A 631 14.14 -17.44 -26.09
C MET A 631 14.31 -18.82 -25.44
N ASP A 632 15.48 -19.12 -24.89
CA ASP A 632 15.67 -20.34 -24.09
C ASP A 632 14.78 -20.32 -22.84
N ALA A 633 14.75 -19.18 -22.12
CA ALA A 633 13.83 -19.00 -21.01
C ALA A 633 13.43 -17.54 -20.77
N TRP A 634 12.24 -17.37 -20.19
CA TRP A 634 11.78 -16.10 -19.60
C TRP A 634 12.18 -16.07 -18.12
N ILE A 635 13.02 -15.13 -17.74
CA ILE A 635 13.49 -14.95 -16.38
C ILE A 635 12.62 -13.93 -15.67
N ILE A 636 12.01 -14.32 -14.55
CA ILE A 636 11.17 -13.43 -13.74
C ILE A 636 11.87 -13.19 -12.40
N CYS A 637 12.28 -11.95 -12.17
CA CYS A 637 13.12 -11.57 -11.04
C CYS A 637 12.72 -10.19 -10.47
N PRO A 638 11.64 -10.11 -9.67
CA PRO A 638 11.12 -8.85 -9.14
C PRO A 638 11.85 -8.34 -7.88
N PHE A 639 12.93 -9.00 -7.45
CA PHE A 639 13.69 -8.63 -6.24
C PHE A 639 14.25 -7.20 -6.31
N PHE A 640 14.05 -6.44 -5.23
CA PHE A 640 14.57 -5.08 -5.10
C PHE A 640 14.76 -4.71 -3.62
N LEU A 641 16.01 -4.80 -3.15
CA LEU A 641 16.33 -4.70 -1.73
C LEU A 641 15.98 -3.32 -1.14
N GLN A 642 16.36 -2.25 -1.81
CA GLN A 642 16.14 -0.86 -1.37
C GLN A 642 14.65 -0.51 -1.37
N GLY A 643 13.86 -1.22 -2.20
CA GLY A 643 12.41 -1.17 -2.15
C GLY A 643 11.80 -2.09 -1.10
N GLY A 644 12.56 -2.94 -0.42
CA GLY A 644 12.02 -3.94 0.49
C GLY A 644 11.25 -5.06 -0.21
N ARG A 645 11.63 -5.44 -1.44
CA ARG A 645 11.00 -6.52 -2.21
C ARG A 645 11.86 -7.76 -2.16
N TYR A 646 11.30 -8.86 -1.66
CA TYR A 646 11.98 -10.13 -1.44
C TYR A 646 11.27 -11.24 -2.21
N THR A 647 12.00 -12.24 -2.70
CA THR A 647 11.39 -13.45 -3.27
C THR A 647 12.00 -14.65 -2.58
N ILE A 648 11.20 -15.34 -1.77
CA ILE A 648 11.64 -16.43 -0.89
C ILE A 648 10.65 -17.58 -1.07
N ASP A 649 11.16 -18.78 -1.36
CA ASP A 649 10.36 -19.97 -1.64
C ASP A 649 9.25 -19.73 -2.67
N ASP A 650 9.62 -19.03 -3.74
CA ASP A 650 8.79 -18.55 -4.85
C ASP A 650 7.70 -17.55 -4.46
N ILE A 651 7.58 -17.17 -3.20
CA ILE A 651 6.65 -16.13 -2.74
C ILE A 651 7.32 -14.77 -2.83
N HIS A 652 6.66 -13.83 -3.50
CA HIS A 652 7.07 -12.45 -3.53
C HIS A 652 6.49 -11.68 -2.35
N TYR A 653 7.35 -10.96 -1.62
CA TYR A 653 7.00 -10.18 -0.44
C TYR A 653 7.33 -8.71 -0.61
N VAL A 654 6.47 -7.87 -0.04
CA VAL A 654 6.70 -6.44 0.16
C VAL A 654 6.91 -6.20 1.66
N ALA A 655 8.05 -5.62 2.02
CA ALA A 655 8.34 -5.27 3.40
C ALA A 655 7.55 -4.05 3.84
N ASP A 656 6.87 -4.18 4.97
CA ASP A 656 6.28 -3.10 5.72
C ASP A 656 6.88 -3.12 7.13
N SER A 657 7.76 -2.16 7.41
CA SER A 657 8.51 -2.07 8.66
C SER A 657 9.27 -3.38 8.99
N ASP A 658 8.92 -4.07 10.07
CA ASP A 658 9.52 -5.34 10.52
C ASP A 658 8.85 -6.59 9.92
N ARG A 659 7.87 -6.42 9.02
CA ARG A 659 7.04 -7.49 8.47
C ARG A 659 7.24 -7.66 6.97
N LEU A 660 7.14 -8.90 6.50
CA LEU A 660 7.06 -9.25 5.09
C LEU A 660 5.61 -9.62 4.77
N VAL A 661 4.96 -8.78 3.97
CA VAL A 661 3.59 -8.98 3.51
C VAL A 661 3.63 -9.64 2.12
N PRO A 662 2.95 -10.78 1.90
CA PRO A 662 2.84 -11.39 0.58
C PRO A 662 2.29 -10.40 -0.45
N ALA A 663 2.88 -10.34 -1.64
CA ALA A 663 2.60 -9.30 -2.62
C ALA A 663 1.12 -9.21 -3.01
N GLY A 664 0.44 -10.36 -3.15
CA GLY A 664 -0.99 -10.47 -3.43
C GLY A 664 -1.92 -9.90 -2.36
N ASP A 665 -1.42 -9.71 -1.13
CA ASP A 665 -2.17 -9.14 -0.01
C ASP A 665 -1.99 -7.62 0.14
N THR A 666 -1.07 -7.04 -0.62
CA THR A 666 -0.77 -5.60 -0.58
C THR A 666 -1.80 -4.76 -1.33
N GLU A 667 -1.80 -3.45 -1.11
CA GLU A 667 -2.60 -2.52 -1.92
C GLU A 667 -2.23 -2.55 -3.41
N PHE A 668 -1.00 -2.95 -3.76
CA PHE A 668 -0.53 -3.02 -5.15
C PHE A 668 -1.22 -4.12 -5.95
N ALA A 669 -1.59 -5.23 -5.29
CA ALA A 669 -2.32 -6.32 -5.90
C ALA A 669 -3.79 -5.98 -6.17
N LYS A 670 -4.33 -4.95 -5.48
CA LYS A 670 -5.70 -4.45 -5.62
C LYS A 670 -5.81 -3.30 -6.65
N ASP A 671 -4.76 -3.07 -7.43
CA ASP A 671 -4.74 -2.07 -8.49
C ASP A 671 -5.86 -2.33 -9.51
N ALA A 672 -6.62 -1.28 -9.85
CA ALA A 672 -7.78 -1.41 -10.72
C ALA A 672 -7.42 -1.79 -12.17
N SER A 673 -6.19 -1.50 -12.61
CA SER A 673 -5.72 -1.76 -13.97
C SER A 673 -4.81 -2.99 -14.04
N PHE A 674 -3.96 -3.20 -13.03
CA PHE A 674 -2.90 -4.22 -13.03
C PHE A 674 -3.01 -5.25 -11.91
N GLY A 675 -4.16 -5.32 -11.24
CA GLY A 675 -4.38 -6.20 -10.10
C GLY A 675 -4.08 -7.68 -10.37
N TYR A 676 -3.81 -8.40 -9.29
CA TYR A 676 -3.52 -9.83 -9.27
C TYR A 676 -3.82 -10.40 -7.87
N LYS A 677 -3.88 -11.73 -7.73
CA LYS A 677 -4.19 -12.39 -6.45
C LYS A 677 -3.03 -13.20 -5.91
N SER A 678 -2.27 -13.89 -6.75
CA SER A 678 -1.24 -14.78 -6.25
C SER A 678 0.04 -14.05 -5.82
N SER A 679 0.55 -14.45 -4.65
CA SER A 679 1.89 -14.04 -4.17
C SER A 679 2.98 -15.04 -4.56
N ASN A 680 2.62 -16.29 -4.89
CA ASN A 680 3.57 -17.26 -5.41
C ASN A 680 3.80 -16.95 -6.89
N LEU A 681 5.04 -16.69 -7.29
CA LEU A 681 5.35 -16.22 -8.63
C LEU A 681 5.05 -17.26 -9.73
N ARG A 682 5.01 -18.55 -9.42
CA ARG A 682 4.62 -19.59 -10.37
C ARG A 682 3.12 -19.54 -10.67
N GLU A 683 2.32 -19.44 -9.62
CA GLU A 683 0.87 -19.26 -9.71
C GLU A 683 0.51 -17.90 -10.31
N TRP A 684 1.27 -16.85 -10.00
CA TRP A 684 1.11 -15.53 -10.60
C TRP A 684 1.34 -15.57 -12.12
N VAL A 685 2.33 -16.33 -12.61
CA VAL A 685 2.52 -16.55 -14.04
C VAL A 685 1.30 -17.23 -14.67
N GLU A 686 0.77 -18.27 -14.02
CA GLU A 686 -0.44 -18.96 -14.48
C GLU A 686 -1.66 -18.03 -14.51
N GLU A 687 -1.84 -17.23 -13.46
CA GLU A 687 -2.90 -16.22 -13.35
C GLU A 687 -2.81 -15.19 -14.49
N LYS A 688 -1.64 -14.55 -14.66
CA LYS A 688 -1.46 -13.50 -15.67
C LYS A 688 -1.50 -14.04 -17.09
N THR A 689 -1.19 -15.32 -17.29
CA THR A 689 -1.26 -15.98 -18.60
C THR A 689 -2.61 -16.66 -18.85
N ILE A 690 -3.57 -16.54 -17.93
CA ILE A 690 -4.91 -17.13 -18.02
C ILE A 690 -4.82 -18.66 -18.25
N GLY A 691 -3.92 -19.32 -17.52
CA GLY A 691 -3.72 -20.76 -17.59
C GLY A 691 -2.86 -21.25 -18.76
N ARG A 692 -2.38 -20.37 -19.67
CA ARG A 692 -1.53 -20.77 -20.81
C ARG A 692 -0.20 -21.37 -20.35
N ILE A 693 0.38 -20.87 -19.26
CA ILE A 693 1.59 -21.42 -18.65
C ILE A 693 1.21 -21.94 -17.26
N PRO A 694 1.03 -23.27 -17.09
CA PRO A 694 0.66 -23.85 -15.79
C PRO A 694 1.75 -23.64 -14.74
N ALA A 695 1.40 -23.36 -13.47
CA ALA A 695 2.38 -23.14 -12.41
C ALA A 695 3.35 -24.33 -12.21
N SER A 696 2.90 -25.55 -12.50
CA SER A 696 3.71 -26.77 -12.45
C SER A 696 4.82 -26.83 -13.51
N SER A 697 4.68 -26.08 -14.61
CA SER A 697 5.68 -25.99 -15.68
C SER A 697 6.73 -24.90 -15.45
N VAL A 698 6.48 -24.00 -14.48
CA VAL A 698 7.39 -22.90 -14.14
C VAL A 698 8.49 -23.43 -13.22
N THR A 699 9.75 -23.28 -13.64
CA THR A 699 10.92 -23.67 -12.85
C THR A 699 11.36 -22.52 -11.93
N SER A 700 12.19 -22.81 -10.92
CA SER A 700 12.77 -21.74 -10.10
C SER A 700 14.21 -22.00 -9.67
N ILE A 701 14.93 -20.89 -9.52
CA ILE A 701 16.24 -20.82 -8.86
C ILE A 701 15.99 -20.45 -7.41
N SER A 702 16.23 -21.41 -6.51
CA SER A 702 16.03 -21.24 -5.06
C SER A 702 17.19 -20.50 -4.40
N ILE A 703 16.95 -19.91 -3.23
CA ILE A 703 18.01 -19.30 -2.40
C ILE A 703 19.07 -20.35 -2.02
N GLN A 704 18.67 -21.61 -1.81
CA GLN A 704 19.59 -22.70 -1.52
C GLN A 704 20.53 -22.97 -2.70
N LEU A 705 20.03 -22.92 -3.94
CA LEU A 705 20.87 -23.08 -5.12
C LEU A 705 21.88 -21.92 -5.25
N LEU A 706 21.42 -20.68 -5.00
CA LEU A 706 22.28 -19.49 -5.03
C LEU A 706 23.36 -19.54 -3.95
N ARG A 707 22.98 -19.81 -2.71
CA ARG A 707 23.86 -19.71 -1.54
C ARG A 707 24.73 -20.94 -1.29
N LYS A 708 24.35 -22.13 -1.79
CA LYS A 708 25.15 -23.37 -1.65
C LYS A 708 25.78 -23.86 -2.94
N GLY A 709 25.16 -23.59 -4.10
CA GLY A 709 25.64 -24.01 -5.41
C GLY A 709 26.45 -22.94 -6.15
N GLY A 710 26.20 -21.66 -5.86
CA GLY A 710 26.92 -20.55 -6.47
C GLY A 710 26.67 -20.38 -7.99
N PRO A 711 27.49 -19.55 -8.67
CA PRO A 711 27.28 -19.20 -10.08
C PRO A 711 27.29 -20.40 -11.04
N ASP A 712 28.12 -21.40 -10.78
CA ASP A 712 28.26 -22.56 -11.67
C ASP A 712 27.01 -23.46 -11.63
N ALA A 713 26.39 -23.63 -10.46
CA ALA A 713 25.15 -24.38 -10.31
C ALA A 713 23.96 -23.65 -10.97
N VAL A 714 23.92 -22.32 -10.87
CA VAL A 714 22.97 -21.47 -11.61
C VAL A 714 23.13 -21.66 -13.11
N CYS A 715 24.37 -21.59 -13.61
CA CYS A 715 24.69 -21.80 -15.03
C CYS A 715 24.22 -23.17 -15.53
N MET A 716 24.51 -24.24 -14.78
CA MET A 716 24.04 -25.60 -15.11
C MET A 716 22.53 -25.69 -15.17
N HIS A 717 21.83 -25.10 -14.17
CA HIS A 717 20.37 -25.09 -14.14
C HIS A 717 19.79 -24.37 -15.36
N LEU A 718 20.25 -23.16 -15.64
CA LEU A 718 19.81 -22.38 -16.81
C LEU A 718 20.10 -23.09 -18.14
N CYS A 719 21.25 -23.77 -18.25
CA CYS A 719 21.58 -24.52 -19.46
C CYS A 719 20.67 -25.74 -19.68
N SER A 720 20.10 -26.31 -18.61
CA SER A 720 19.22 -27.48 -18.66
C SER A 720 17.77 -27.17 -19.08
N LEU A 721 17.38 -25.89 -19.08
CA LEU A 721 16.02 -25.48 -19.43
C LEU A 721 15.72 -25.74 -20.91
N GLN A 722 14.51 -26.24 -21.18
CA GLN A 722 13.99 -26.35 -22.53
C GLN A 722 13.63 -24.97 -23.08
N LYS A 723 13.75 -24.81 -24.40
CA LYS A 723 13.44 -23.54 -25.05
C LYS A 723 11.99 -23.13 -24.79
N GLY A 724 11.76 -21.85 -24.47
CA GLY A 724 10.45 -21.31 -24.08
C GLY A 724 10.07 -21.53 -22.62
N SER A 725 10.96 -22.06 -21.76
CA SER A 725 10.67 -22.23 -20.33
C SER A 725 10.45 -20.89 -19.62
N THR A 726 9.71 -20.89 -18.50
CA THR A 726 9.64 -19.75 -17.58
C THR A 726 10.34 -20.11 -16.28
N CYS A 727 11.23 -19.24 -15.80
CA CYS A 727 12.03 -19.46 -14.62
C CYS A 727 11.93 -18.29 -13.63
N ILE A 728 11.55 -18.58 -12.40
CA ILE A 728 11.53 -17.62 -11.28
C ILE A 728 12.91 -17.57 -10.61
N VAL A 729 13.33 -16.38 -10.19
CA VAL A 729 14.56 -16.19 -9.41
C VAL A 729 14.22 -15.71 -8.01
N ASN A 730 14.57 -16.51 -7.01
CA ASN A 730 14.47 -16.13 -5.61
C ASN A 730 15.68 -15.30 -5.20
N ALA A 731 15.49 -14.32 -4.33
CA ALA A 731 16.57 -13.52 -3.76
C ALA A 731 16.10 -12.83 -2.49
N ALA A 732 17.00 -12.76 -1.50
CA ALA A 732 16.77 -12.03 -0.26
C ALA A 732 17.89 -11.03 0.07
N SER A 733 18.95 -10.98 -0.76
CA SER A 733 20.10 -10.09 -0.63
C SER A 733 20.64 -9.67 -2.01
N GLU A 734 21.43 -8.60 -2.05
CA GLU A 734 22.16 -8.22 -3.27
C GLU A 734 23.20 -9.30 -3.66
N ARG A 735 23.75 -10.04 -2.69
CA ARG A 735 24.69 -11.14 -2.94
C ARG A 735 24.03 -12.29 -3.72
N ASP A 736 22.79 -12.63 -3.37
CA ASP A 736 21.98 -13.61 -4.12
C ASP A 736 21.82 -13.18 -5.58
N MET A 737 21.58 -11.89 -5.81
CA MET A 737 21.43 -11.32 -7.14
C MET A 737 22.73 -11.35 -7.96
N ALA A 738 23.86 -11.02 -7.33
CA ALA A 738 25.18 -11.08 -7.95
C ALA A 738 25.56 -12.52 -8.36
N VAL A 739 25.22 -13.53 -7.54
CA VAL A 739 25.41 -14.94 -7.88
C VAL A 739 24.56 -15.34 -9.09
N PHE A 740 23.28 -14.97 -9.10
CA PHE A 740 22.41 -15.23 -10.23
C PHE A 740 22.94 -14.59 -11.52
N ALA A 741 23.30 -13.30 -11.47
CA ALA A 741 23.83 -12.56 -12.60
C ALA A 741 25.12 -13.20 -13.17
N ALA A 742 26.05 -13.62 -12.30
CA ALA A 742 27.27 -14.31 -12.73
C ALA A 742 26.96 -15.65 -13.44
N GLY A 743 26.07 -16.46 -12.87
CA GLY A 743 25.66 -17.74 -13.48
C GLY A 743 24.91 -17.57 -14.81
N MET A 744 24.09 -16.53 -14.92
CA MET A 744 23.41 -16.17 -16.15
C MET A 744 24.40 -15.75 -17.25
N ILE A 745 25.39 -14.91 -16.93
CA ILE A 745 26.46 -14.54 -17.88
C ILE A 745 27.21 -15.77 -18.38
N GLN A 746 27.52 -16.73 -17.49
CA GLN A 746 28.15 -17.98 -17.89
C GLN A 746 27.27 -18.82 -18.84
N ALA A 747 25.95 -18.86 -18.62
CA ALA A 747 25.01 -19.54 -19.50
C ALA A 747 24.90 -18.85 -20.87
N GLU A 748 24.87 -17.51 -20.92
CA GLU A 748 24.89 -16.74 -22.17
C GLU A 748 26.17 -16.99 -22.98
N ARG A 749 27.33 -17.12 -22.32
CA ARG A 749 28.60 -17.52 -22.98
C ARG A 749 28.58 -18.93 -23.56
N LYS A 750 27.67 -19.79 -23.09
CA LYS A 750 27.40 -21.12 -23.67
C LYS A 750 26.33 -21.08 -24.77
N GLY A 751 25.94 -19.89 -25.23
CA GLY A 751 25.00 -19.69 -26.34
C GLY A 751 23.52 -19.64 -25.92
N LYS A 752 23.21 -19.50 -24.63
CA LYS A 752 21.83 -19.34 -24.16
C LYS A 752 21.32 -17.91 -24.32
N HIS A 753 20.04 -17.76 -24.65
CA HIS A 753 19.36 -16.49 -24.86
C HIS A 753 18.16 -16.35 -23.92
N PHE A 754 18.11 -15.27 -23.17
CA PHE A 754 17.08 -15.05 -22.15
C PHE A 754 16.35 -13.73 -22.38
N LEU A 755 15.05 -13.70 -22.06
CA LEU A 755 14.29 -12.47 -21.90
C LEU A 755 14.01 -12.29 -20.41
N CYS A 756 14.43 -11.15 -19.85
CA CYS A 756 14.30 -10.91 -18.42
C CYS A 756 13.19 -9.91 -18.13
N ARG A 757 12.26 -10.27 -17.24
CA ARG A 757 11.34 -9.36 -16.57
C ARG A 757 11.82 -9.15 -15.14
N THR A 758 12.36 -7.97 -14.84
CA THR A 758 13.05 -7.75 -13.56
C THR A 758 12.67 -6.45 -12.86
N ALA A 759 13.14 -6.29 -11.63
CA ALA A 759 13.24 -5.00 -10.94
C ALA A 759 14.67 -4.43 -11.03
N ALA A 760 14.97 -3.40 -10.21
CA ALA A 760 16.20 -2.61 -10.34
C ALA A 760 17.49 -3.35 -9.92
N SER A 761 17.47 -4.16 -8.84
CA SER A 761 18.68 -4.83 -8.31
C SER A 761 19.35 -5.77 -9.32
N PHE A 762 18.57 -6.42 -10.19
CA PHE A 762 19.13 -7.29 -11.23
C PHE A 762 20.03 -6.51 -12.21
N VAL A 763 19.58 -5.32 -12.64
CA VAL A 763 20.32 -4.54 -13.65
C VAL A 763 21.70 -4.18 -13.12
N SER A 764 21.79 -3.61 -11.92
CA SER A 764 23.06 -3.23 -11.29
C SER A 764 23.99 -4.43 -11.06
N ALA A 765 23.45 -5.56 -10.60
CA ALA A 765 24.22 -6.79 -10.44
C ALA A 765 24.76 -7.32 -11.78
N ARG A 766 23.92 -7.30 -12.83
CA ARG A 766 24.25 -7.82 -14.18
C ARG A 766 25.36 -7.06 -14.88
N ILE A 767 25.56 -5.77 -14.57
CA ILE A 767 26.61 -4.94 -15.19
C ILE A 767 27.78 -4.63 -14.24
N GLY A 768 27.74 -5.11 -12.99
CA GLY A 768 28.82 -4.93 -12.02
C GLY A 768 28.89 -3.54 -11.40
N ILE A 769 27.75 -2.88 -11.17
CA ILE A 769 27.73 -1.56 -10.52
C ILE A 769 27.94 -1.70 -9.01
N ILE A 770 28.78 -0.82 -8.46
CA ILE A 770 29.00 -0.69 -7.01
C ILE A 770 28.16 0.47 -6.50
N PRO A 771 27.40 0.31 -5.40
CA PRO A 771 26.64 1.41 -4.82
C PRO A 771 27.52 2.62 -4.48
N LYS A 772 27.05 3.83 -4.82
CA LYS A 772 27.64 5.11 -4.40
C LYS A 772 26.84 5.69 -3.24
N ALA A 773 27.49 6.49 -2.39
CA ALA A 773 26.79 7.33 -1.43
C ALA A 773 25.86 8.34 -2.15
N PRO A 774 24.78 8.81 -1.52
CA PRO A 774 23.92 9.85 -2.09
C PRO A 774 24.72 11.09 -2.50
N ILE A 775 24.47 11.58 -3.71
CA ILE A 775 25.12 12.75 -4.30
C ILE A 775 24.49 14.02 -3.71
N LEU A 776 25.33 14.93 -3.25
CA LEU A 776 24.94 16.25 -2.75
C LEU A 776 25.13 17.32 -3.84
N PRO A 777 24.45 18.48 -3.77
CA PRO A 777 24.59 19.56 -4.75
C PRO A 777 26.05 20.00 -4.98
N LYS A 778 26.86 20.04 -3.91
CA LYS A 778 28.28 20.39 -3.97
C LYS A 778 29.11 19.45 -4.84
N ASP A 779 28.75 18.16 -4.90
CA ASP A 779 29.46 17.14 -5.68
C ASP A 779 29.24 17.33 -7.18
N LEU A 780 28.21 18.10 -7.55
CA LEU A 780 27.88 18.49 -8.93
C LEU A 780 28.34 19.92 -9.26
N GLY A 781 29.00 20.61 -8.33
CA GLY A 781 29.46 22.00 -8.51
C GLY A 781 28.36 23.06 -8.36
N ILE A 782 27.22 22.73 -7.75
CA ILE A 782 26.06 23.62 -7.59
C ILE A 782 26.23 24.51 -6.37
N ASN A 783 27.13 25.49 -6.45
CA ASN A 783 27.37 26.46 -5.36
C ASN A 783 27.17 27.93 -5.80
N LYS A 784 27.06 28.21 -7.11
CA LYS A 784 27.14 29.58 -7.69
C LYS A 784 25.85 30.10 -8.35
N GLU A 785 24.80 29.28 -8.48
CA GLU A 785 23.57 29.66 -9.20
C GLU A 785 22.62 30.45 -8.31
N ARG A 786 22.10 31.58 -8.82
CA ARG A 786 21.22 32.49 -8.07
C ARG A 786 19.76 32.07 -8.04
N ASN A 787 19.30 31.08 -8.81
CA ASN A 787 17.86 30.74 -8.88
C ASN A 787 17.44 29.68 -7.85
N GLY A 788 16.15 29.62 -7.54
CA GLY A 788 15.56 28.57 -6.69
C GLY A 788 15.54 27.18 -7.35
N GLY A 789 15.37 26.14 -6.55
CA GLY A 789 15.03 24.78 -6.99
C GLY A 789 13.54 24.60 -7.23
N LEU A 790 13.16 23.68 -8.11
CA LEU A 790 11.77 23.37 -8.45
C LEU A 790 11.40 21.95 -8.01
N ILE A 791 10.37 21.82 -7.19
CA ILE A 791 9.84 20.53 -6.73
C ILE A 791 8.42 20.37 -7.29
N VAL A 792 8.11 19.25 -7.94
CA VAL A 792 6.80 18.99 -8.54
C VAL A 792 6.22 17.66 -8.06
N VAL A 793 5.02 17.70 -7.47
CA VAL A 793 4.34 16.52 -6.90
C VAL A 793 2.90 16.39 -7.42
N GLY A 794 2.70 15.49 -8.39
CA GLY A 794 1.39 15.25 -9.03
C GLY A 794 0.57 14.08 -8.48
N SER A 795 1.16 13.19 -7.68
CA SER A 795 0.49 11.94 -7.25
C SER A 795 -0.39 12.14 -6.00
N TYR A 796 -1.57 11.52 -6.00
CA TYR A 796 -2.45 11.38 -4.85
C TYR A 796 -2.47 9.92 -4.36
N VAL A 797 -1.55 9.57 -3.48
CA VAL A 797 -1.54 8.28 -2.78
C VAL A 797 -1.20 8.52 -1.31
N PRO A 798 -1.74 7.74 -0.35
CA PRO A 798 -1.57 8.00 1.08
C PRO A 798 -0.12 8.23 1.51
N LYS A 799 0.82 7.48 0.93
CA LYS A 799 2.26 7.63 1.19
C LYS A 799 2.82 8.96 0.69
N THR A 800 2.49 9.36 -0.54
CA THR A 800 2.93 10.65 -1.10
C THR A 800 2.33 11.83 -0.34
N THR A 801 1.06 11.73 0.09
CA THR A 801 0.42 12.77 0.92
C THR A 801 1.18 12.97 2.23
N LYS A 802 1.48 11.88 2.97
CA LYS A 802 2.28 11.94 4.20
C LYS A 802 3.67 12.57 3.97
N GLN A 803 4.33 12.21 2.86
CA GLN A 803 5.64 12.78 2.50
C GLN A 803 5.58 14.29 2.22
N VAL A 804 4.51 14.78 1.61
CA VAL A 804 4.31 16.21 1.32
C VAL A 804 3.95 16.99 2.58
N GLU A 805 3.12 16.41 3.45
CA GLU A 805 2.78 17.00 4.76
C GLU A 805 4.04 17.18 5.61
N GLU A 806 4.89 16.16 5.67
CA GLU A 806 6.17 16.22 6.40
C GLU A 806 7.14 17.24 5.77
N LEU A 807 7.21 17.31 4.44
CA LEU A 807 7.99 18.33 3.73
C LEU A 807 7.52 19.75 4.10
N LYS A 808 6.21 20.00 4.11
CA LYS A 808 5.64 21.31 4.49
C LYS A 808 5.93 21.64 5.95
N LEU A 809 5.82 20.66 6.84
CA LEU A 809 6.10 20.83 8.27
C LEU A 809 7.57 21.20 8.51
N GLN A 810 8.49 20.49 7.85
CA GLN A 810 9.93 20.64 8.10
C GLN A 810 10.61 21.76 7.29
N CYS A 811 10.08 22.09 6.10
CA CYS A 811 10.71 23.04 5.17
C CYS A 811 9.83 24.25 4.83
N GLY A 812 8.65 24.41 5.44
CA GLY A 812 7.69 25.47 5.08
C GLY A 812 8.23 26.90 5.23
N GLN A 813 9.23 27.12 6.09
CA GLN A 813 9.88 28.43 6.26
C GLN A 813 10.85 28.78 5.11
N ILE A 814 11.35 27.78 4.38
CA ILE A 814 12.40 27.93 3.36
C ILE A 814 11.91 27.54 1.96
N LEU A 815 10.70 27.00 1.85
CA LEU A 815 10.09 26.46 0.63
C LEU A 815 8.76 27.17 0.35
N GLN A 816 8.61 27.78 -0.83
CA GLN A 816 7.35 28.37 -1.25
C GLN A 816 6.44 27.29 -1.86
N SER A 817 5.19 27.20 -1.41
CA SER A 817 4.24 26.18 -1.89
C SER A 817 3.16 26.78 -2.79
N ILE A 818 2.98 26.17 -3.96
CA ILE A 818 1.91 26.46 -4.92
C ILE A 818 1.04 25.22 -5.03
N GLU A 819 -0.19 25.31 -4.54
CA GLU A 819 -1.19 24.26 -4.68
C GLU A 819 -2.05 24.49 -5.94
N ILE A 820 -2.30 23.41 -6.69
CA ILE A 820 -3.07 23.40 -7.94
C ILE A 820 -4.35 22.59 -7.74
N SER A 821 -5.50 23.18 -8.06
CA SER A 821 -6.79 22.50 -7.92
C SER A 821 -7.02 21.43 -8.99
N VAL A 822 -7.15 20.15 -8.58
CA VAL A 822 -7.46 19.03 -9.50
C VAL A 822 -8.85 19.20 -10.13
N ASP A 823 -9.82 19.73 -9.38
CA ASP A 823 -11.19 20.00 -9.87
C ASP A 823 -11.17 20.95 -11.08
N LYS A 824 -10.43 22.06 -10.97
CA LYS A 824 -10.25 23.02 -12.08
C LYS A 824 -9.55 22.41 -13.29
N LEU A 825 -8.58 21.52 -13.06
CA LEU A 825 -7.82 20.89 -14.14
C LEU A 825 -8.57 19.78 -14.88
N ALA A 826 -9.43 19.03 -14.18
CA ALA A 826 -10.01 17.78 -14.66
C ALA A 826 -11.52 17.84 -14.97
N MET A 827 -12.27 18.75 -14.35
CA MET A 827 -13.75 18.68 -14.32
C MET A 827 -14.49 19.98 -14.69
N LYS A 828 -13.80 21.09 -14.97
CA LYS A 828 -14.40 22.38 -15.36
C LYS A 828 -13.97 22.86 -16.76
N SER A 829 -14.45 24.02 -17.18
CA SER A 829 -14.29 24.56 -18.54
C SER A 829 -12.81 24.73 -18.96
N SER A 830 -12.57 24.82 -20.28
CA SER A 830 -11.22 25.06 -20.83
C SER A 830 -10.58 26.36 -20.34
N GLU A 831 -11.38 27.37 -19.98
CA GLU A 831 -10.91 28.68 -19.51
C GLU A 831 -10.32 28.59 -18.09
N GLU A 832 -11.01 27.92 -17.16
CA GLU A 832 -10.51 27.78 -15.78
C GLU A 832 -9.21 26.96 -15.71
N ARG A 833 -9.08 25.95 -16.58
CA ARG A 833 -7.85 25.18 -16.71
C ARG A 833 -6.67 26.06 -17.12
N GLU A 834 -6.88 26.94 -18.09
CA GLU A 834 -5.87 27.84 -18.63
C GLU A 834 -5.45 28.91 -17.60
N GLU A 835 -6.42 29.46 -16.86
CA GLU A 835 -6.16 30.41 -15.77
C GLU A 835 -5.32 29.79 -14.66
N GLU A 836 -5.66 28.57 -14.23
CA GLU A 836 -4.95 27.89 -13.15
C GLU A 836 -3.51 27.51 -13.56
N ILE A 837 -3.31 27.09 -14.81
CA ILE A 837 -1.98 26.82 -15.38
C ILE A 837 -1.14 28.10 -15.42
N SER A 838 -1.71 29.20 -15.91
CA SER A 838 -1.01 30.49 -16.03
C SER A 838 -0.60 31.03 -14.66
N ARG A 839 -1.54 31.04 -13.69
CA ARG A 839 -1.29 31.46 -12.31
C ARG A 839 -0.14 30.68 -11.67
N ALA A 840 -0.16 29.35 -11.78
CA ALA A 840 0.86 28.51 -11.17
C ALA A 840 2.25 28.73 -11.80
N ALA A 841 2.32 28.86 -13.12
CA ALA A 841 3.57 29.12 -13.83
C ALA A 841 4.17 30.49 -13.48
N GLU A 842 3.36 31.56 -13.49
CA GLU A 842 3.80 32.92 -13.16
C GLU A 842 4.33 33.03 -11.73
N MET A 843 3.61 32.46 -10.76
CA MET A 843 4.04 32.43 -9.36
C MET A 843 5.35 31.66 -9.19
N ALA A 844 5.49 30.50 -9.84
CA ALA A 844 6.71 29.72 -9.78
C ALA A 844 7.90 30.50 -10.34
N ASP A 845 7.71 31.20 -11.46
CA ASP A 845 8.73 32.03 -12.08
C ASP A 845 9.18 33.19 -11.16
N VAL A 846 8.23 33.84 -10.47
CA VAL A 846 8.53 34.89 -9.48
C VAL A 846 9.38 34.35 -8.34
N PHE A 847 8.99 33.21 -7.76
CA PHE A 847 9.73 32.62 -6.64
C PHE A 847 11.11 32.11 -7.02
N LEU A 848 11.23 31.44 -8.18
CA LEU A 848 12.51 30.94 -8.67
C LEU A 848 13.50 32.09 -8.95
N ARG A 849 13.03 33.21 -9.53
CA ARG A 849 13.86 34.41 -9.75
C ARG A 849 14.28 35.08 -8.44
N ALA A 850 13.43 35.03 -7.42
CA ALA A 850 13.74 35.51 -6.08
C ALA A 850 14.63 34.53 -5.28
N SER A 851 15.28 33.57 -5.94
CA SER A 851 16.15 32.57 -5.31
C SER A 851 15.45 31.67 -4.28
N LYS A 852 14.11 31.54 -4.35
CA LYS A 852 13.32 30.72 -3.42
C LYS A 852 13.01 29.36 -4.03
N ASP A 853 13.35 28.28 -3.33
CA ASP A 853 12.95 26.94 -3.72
C ASP A 853 11.42 26.82 -3.67
N THR A 854 10.83 26.22 -4.70
CA THR A 854 9.38 26.26 -4.96
C THR A 854 8.80 24.87 -5.16
N LEU A 855 7.77 24.54 -4.38
CA LEU A 855 6.99 23.30 -4.47
C LEU A 855 5.68 23.56 -5.23
N ILE A 856 5.51 22.90 -6.35
CA ILE A 856 4.26 22.81 -7.11
C ILE A 856 3.59 21.47 -6.80
N MET A 857 2.33 21.50 -6.37
CA MET A 857 1.64 20.30 -5.93
C MET A 857 0.16 20.31 -6.28
N THR A 858 -0.41 19.16 -6.62
CA THR A 858 -1.87 19.03 -6.82
C THR A 858 -2.62 18.99 -5.48
N SER A 859 -3.89 19.43 -5.49
CA SER A 859 -4.78 19.35 -4.32
C SER A 859 -4.95 17.90 -3.86
N ARG A 860 -5.24 17.74 -2.55
CA ARG A 860 -5.28 16.43 -1.87
C ARG A 860 -6.70 15.88 -1.69
N GLU A 861 -7.59 16.20 -2.62
CA GLU A 861 -8.92 15.59 -2.69
C GLU A 861 -8.92 14.48 -3.75
N LEU A 862 -9.36 13.27 -3.38
CA LEU A 862 -9.43 12.15 -4.30
C LEU A 862 -10.60 12.33 -5.27
N ILE A 863 -10.30 12.44 -6.56
CA ILE A 863 -11.31 12.44 -7.62
C ILE A 863 -11.14 11.16 -8.43
N THR A 864 -12.12 10.24 -8.36
CA THR A 864 -12.11 8.95 -9.09
C THR A 864 -13.27 8.88 -10.07
N GLY A 865 -13.03 8.26 -11.22
CA GLY A 865 -14.06 7.98 -12.23
C GLY A 865 -14.90 6.77 -11.85
N LYS A 866 -16.05 6.58 -12.52
CA LYS A 866 -16.94 5.42 -12.33
C LYS A 866 -16.37 4.14 -12.94
N SER A 867 -15.33 4.26 -13.77
CA SER A 867 -14.62 3.16 -14.43
C SER A 867 -13.08 3.34 -14.35
N PRO A 868 -12.29 2.25 -14.52
CA PRO A 868 -10.83 2.35 -14.63
C PRO A 868 -10.37 3.27 -15.77
N SER A 869 -11.08 3.24 -16.90
CA SER A 869 -10.81 4.11 -18.06
C SER A 869 -11.04 5.59 -17.75
N GLU A 870 -12.13 5.94 -17.05
CA GLU A 870 -12.38 7.34 -16.65
C GLU A 870 -11.33 7.84 -15.65
N SER A 871 -10.91 6.98 -14.72
CA SER A 871 -9.86 7.31 -13.75
C SER A 871 -8.51 7.55 -14.44
N LEU A 872 -8.22 6.79 -15.50
CA LEU A 872 -7.02 7.00 -16.33
C LEU A 872 -7.07 8.34 -17.07
N GLU A 873 -8.25 8.73 -17.59
CA GLU A 873 -8.42 10.00 -18.32
C GLU A 873 -8.22 11.22 -17.41
N ILE A 874 -8.71 11.18 -16.17
CA ILE A 874 -8.48 12.23 -15.16
C ILE A 874 -6.98 12.39 -14.89
N ASN A 875 -6.27 11.27 -14.66
CA ASN A 875 -4.82 11.29 -14.44
C ASN A 875 -4.07 11.90 -15.62
N PHE A 876 -4.49 11.62 -16.86
CA PHE A 876 -3.92 12.21 -18.07
C PHE A 876 -4.14 13.73 -18.13
N LYS A 877 -5.34 14.21 -17.82
CA LYS A 877 -5.66 15.66 -17.77
C LYS A 877 -4.83 16.41 -16.73
N VAL A 878 -4.61 15.81 -15.56
CA VAL A 878 -3.78 16.41 -14.50
C VAL A 878 -2.30 16.42 -14.91
N SER A 879 -1.79 15.30 -15.43
CA SER A 879 -0.39 15.19 -15.82
C SER A 879 -0.02 16.14 -16.96
N SER A 880 -0.89 16.29 -17.96
CA SER A 880 -0.70 17.27 -19.04
C SER A 880 -0.68 18.72 -18.57
N ALA A 881 -1.49 19.08 -17.55
CA ALA A 881 -1.45 20.43 -16.98
C ALA A 881 -0.13 20.70 -16.24
N LEU A 882 0.37 19.74 -15.47
CA LEU A 882 1.67 19.87 -14.80
C LEU A 882 2.82 20.04 -15.81
N VAL A 883 2.77 19.30 -16.91
CA VAL A 883 3.72 19.48 -18.04
C VAL A 883 3.66 20.90 -18.56
N GLU A 884 2.46 21.42 -18.80
CA GLU A 884 2.26 22.76 -19.35
C GLU A 884 2.75 23.86 -18.41
N ILE A 885 2.49 23.74 -17.11
CA ILE A 885 3.00 24.66 -16.08
C ILE A 885 4.54 24.71 -16.14
N VAL A 886 5.21 23.56 -16.12
CA VAL A 886 6.68 23.51 -16.19
C VAL A 886 7.20 24.02 -17.53
N ARG A 887 6.48 23.83 -18.64
CA ARG A 887 6.80 24.44 -19.95
C ARG A 887 6.60 25.95 -19.98
N ARG A 888 5.86 26.56 -19.08
CA ARG A 888 5.66 28.01 -19.03
C ARG A 888 6.68 28.71 -18.12
N ILE A 889 7.29 28.00 -17.17
CA ILE A 889 8.37 28.51 -16.33
C ILE A 889 9.57 28.86 -17.20
N THR A 890 9.93 30.15 -17.28
CA THR A 890 11.05 30.64 -18.10
C THR A 890 12.37 30.63 -17.32
N THR A 891 12.29 30.71 -15.99
CA THR A 891 13.43 30.80 -15.10
C THR A 891 14.09 29.43 -14.97
N ARG A 892 15.38 29.33 -15.30
CA ARG A 892 16.17 28.09 -15.15
C ARG A 892 16.28 27.71 -13.67
N PRO A 893 15.70 26.58 -13.22
CA PRO A 893 15.84 26.14 -11.83
C PRO A 893 17.24 25.59 -11.55
N ARG A 894 17.69 25.68 -10.29
CA ARG A 894 18.97 25.12 -9.81
C ARG A 894 19.00 23.59 -9.86
N TYR A 895 17.87 22.99 -9.53
CA TYR A 895 17.60 21.56 -9.66
C TYR A 895 16.10 21.38 -9.83
N ILE A 896 15.70 20.22 -10.36
CA ILE A 896 14.29 19.86 -10.49
C ILE A 896 14.08 18.52 -9.79
N LEU A 897 13.09 18.42 -8.91
CA LEU A 897 12.66 17.18 -8.27
C LEU A 897 11.23 16.87 -8.71
N ALA A 898 11.01 15.69 -9.28
CA ALA A 898 9.67 15.23 -9.66
C ALA A 898 9.30 13.96 -8.87
N LYS A 899 8.13 13.98 -8.23
CA LYS A 899 7.62 12.85 -7.43
C LYS A 899 6.50 12.09 -8.15
N GLY A 900 6.71 10.79 -8.28
CA GLY A 900 5.76 9.82 -8.85
C GLY A 900 6.14 9.44 -10.28
N GLY A 901 6.02 8.15 -10.63
CA GLY A 901 6.53 7.61 -11.91
C GLY A 901 6.01 8.35 -13.15
N ILE A 902 4.69 8.47 -13.29
CA ILE A 902 4.09 9.19 -14.44
C ILE A 902 4.52 10.66 -14.46
N THR A 903 4.44 11.35 -13.31
CA THR A 903 4.85 12.77 -13.18
C THR A 903 6.31 12.95 -13.61
N SER A 904 7.22 12.12 -13.11
CA SER A 904 8.64 12.22 -13.45
C SER A 904 8.89 11.93 -14.94
N SER A 905 8.14 11.02 -15.54
CA SER A 905 8.30 10.68 -16.95
C SER A 905 7.88 11.83 -17.84
N ASP A 906 6.68 12.34 -17.59
CA ASP A 906 6.05 13.36 -18.42
C ASP A 906 6.78 14.70 -18.28
N LEU A 907 7.27 15.04 -17.09
CA LEU A 907 8.10 16.23 -16.92
C LEU A 907 9.44 16.12 -17.64
N ALA A 908 10.15 15.00 -17.54
CA ALA A 908 11.42 14.82 -18.23
C ALA A 908 11.25 14.87 -19.77
N THR A 909 10.28 14.13 -20.29
CA THR A 909 10.12 13.92 -21.74
C THR A 909 9.32 15.02 -22.44
N LYS A 910 8.23 15.52 -21.83
CA LYS A 910 7.30 16.46 -22.48
C LYS A 910 7.48 17.90 -22.03
N ALA A 911 7.91 18.12 -20.78
CA ALA A 911 8.08 19.47 -20.25
C ALA A 911 9.50 20.02 -20.46
N LEU A 912 10.50 19.19 -20.15
CA LEU A 912 11.91 19.52 -20.31
C LEU A 912 12.47 19.08 -21.67
N GLU A 913 11.68 18.32 -22.44
CA GLU A 913 12.02 17.86 -23.80
C GLU A 913 13.35 17.09 -23.85
N ALA A 914 13.70 16.41 -22.75
CA ALA A 914 14.93 15.63 -22.66
C ALA A 914 14.83 14.40 -23.57
N ARG A 915 15.74 14.29 -24.54
CA ARG A 915 15.88 13.14 -25.44
C ARG A 915 16.87 12.12 -24.89
N ARG A 916 17.85 12.62 -24.14
CA ARG A 916 18.85 11.83 -23.40
C ARG A 916 19.12 12.42 -22.02
N ALA A 917 19.44 11.55 -21.09
CA ALA A 917 19.92 11.93 -19.77
C ALA A 917 21.00 10.95 -19.30
N LYS A 918 21.89 11.41 -18.43
CA LYS A 918 22.87 10.53 -17.77
C LYS A 918 22.48 10.35 -16.31
N VAL A 919 22.34 9.10 -15.84
CA VAL A 919 22.18 8.80 -14.42
C VAL A 919 23.53 9.02 -13.75
N VAL A 920 23.67 10.06 -12.92
CA VAL A 920 24.96 10.37 -12.26
C VAL A 920 25.11 9.64 -10.93
N GLY A 921 23.99 9.28 -10.31
CA GLY A 921 23.92 8.53 -9.06
C GLY A 921 22.53 8.63 -8.44
N GLN A 922 22.47 8.75 -7.12
CA GLN A 922 21.23 8.81 -6.36
C GLN A 922 21.21 10.04 -5.45
N ALA A 923 20.07 10.72 -5.30
CA ALA A 923 19.89 11.79 -4.32
C ALA A 923 19.58 11.25 -2.90
N LEU A 924 19.05 10.02 -2.85
CA LEU A 924 18.81 9.21 -1.66
C LEU A 924 18.80 7.74 -2.12
N ALA A 925 19.08 6.78 -1.24
CA ALA A 925 19.01 5.36 -1.60
C ALA A 925 17.66 5.03 -2.28
N GLY A 926 17.70 4.57 -3.53
CA GLY A 926 16.52 4.27 -4.35
C GLY A 926 15.86 5.48 -5.04
N VAL A 927 16.46 6.68 -4.99
CA VAL A 927 15.99 7.91 -5.65
C VAL A 927 17.04 8.35 -6.69
N PRO A 928 16.85 8.01 -7.98
CA PRO A 928 17.84 8.30 -9.01
C PRO A 928 17.96 9.80 -9.33
N LEU A 929 19.18 10.18 -9.70
CA LEU A 929 19.56 11.53 -10.08
C LEU A 929 20.09 11.54 -11.50
N TRP A 930 19.41 12.28 -12.37
CA TRP A 930 19.76 12.44 -13.77
C TRP A 930 20.41 13.78 -14.02
N GLN A 931 21.29 13.83 -15.01
CA GLN A 931 21.78 15.07 -15.61
C GLN A 931 21.22 15.14 -17.03
N LEU A 932 20.44 16.19 -17.31
CA LEU A 932 19.76 16.35 -18.59
C LEU A 932 20.73 16.69 -19.73
N GLY A 933 20.48 16.14 -20.91
CA GLY A 933 21.28 16.38 -22.10
C GLY A 933 21.24 17.81 -22.64
N PRO A 934 22.16 18.17 -23.55
CA PRO A 934 22.27 19.50 -24.15
C PRO A 934 21.02 19.92 -24.96
N GLU A 935 20.21 18.97 -25.40
CA GLU A 935 18.99 19.19 -26.16
C GLU A 935 17.77 19.55 -25.30
N SER A 936 17.85 19.34 -23.99
CA SER A 936 16.76 19.67 -23.07
C SER A 936 16.59 21.18 -22.90
N ARG A 937 15.40 21.62 -22.47
CA ARG A 937 15.10 23.03 -22.18
C ARG A 937 16.05 23.66 -21.15
N HIS A 938 16.55 22.85 -20.22
CA HIS A 938 17.49 23.28 -19.18
C HIS A 938 18.71 22.35 -19.14
N PRO A 939 19.65 22.52 -20.10
CA PRO A 939 20.82 21.66 -20.23
C PRO A 939 21.63 21.55 -18.93
N GLY A 940 22.03 20.32 -18.59
CA GLY A 940 22.87 20.04 -17.43
C GLY A 940 22.21 20.24 -16.07
N VAL A 941 20.94 20.68 -16.00
CA VAL A 941 20.22 20.81 -14.73
C VAL A 941 20.02 19.42 -14.12
N PRO A 942 20.33 19.21 -12.84
CA PRO A 942 20.07 17.95 -12.16
C PRO A 942 18.56 17.72 -12.03
N TYR A 943 18.15 16.52 -12.40
CA TYR A 943 16.77 16.06 -12.39
C TYR A 943 16.63 14.87 -11.44
N VAL A 944 16.03 15.09 -10.28
CA VAL A 944 15.78 14.08 -9.26
C VAL A 944 14.46 13.38 -9.58
N VAL A 945 14.54 12.09 -9.91
CA VAL A 945 13.38 11.23 -10.17
C VAL A 945 13.01 10.55 -8.87
N PHE A 946 11.99 11.05 -8.17
CA PHE A 946 11.58 10.50 -6.89
C PHE A 946 10.46 9.46 -7.06
N PRO A 947 10.72 8.16 -6.82
CA PRO A 947 9.72 7.13 -7.06
C PRO A 947 8.52 7.19 -6.12
N GLY A 948 7.36 6.69 -6.58
CA GLY A 948 6.12 6.64 -5.77
C GLY A 948 6.29 5.90 -4.44
N ASN A 949 7.02 4.79 -4.46
CA ASN A 949 7.01 3.79 -3.39
C ASN A 949 8.28 3.77 -2.50
N VAL A 950 9.22 4.70 -2.72
CA VAL A 950 10.52 4.73 -2.02
C VAL A 950 10.52 5.70 -0.83
N GLY A 951 11.30 5.37 0.19
CA GLY A 951 11.49 6.17 1.40
C GLY A 951 10.38 5.99 2.43
N ASP A 952 10.61 6.47 3.64
CA ASP A 952 9.60 6.64 4.68
C ASP A 952 8.83 7.97 4.49
N SER A 953 8.09 8.44 5.50
CA SER A 953 7.40 9.72 5.42
C SER A 953 8.33 10.94 5.39
N LYS A 954 9.58 10.82 5.86
CA LYS A 954 10.56 11.92 5.93
C LYS A 954 11.45 12.03 4.70
N ALA A 955 11.60 10.95 3.94
CA ALA A 955 12.51 10.86 2.80
C ALA A 955 12.41 12.01 1.78
N LEU A 956 11.21 12.52 1.49
CA LEU A 956 11.07 13.67 0.58
C LEU A 956 11.62 14.96 1.21
N ALA A 957 11.33 15.18 2.50
CA ALA A 957 11.87 16.30 3.26
C ALA A 957 13.40 16.22 3.37
N ASP A 958 13.97 15.03 3.58
CA ASP A 958 15.42 14.85 3.69
C ASP A 958 16.17 15.17 2.38
N VAL A 959 15.62 14.74 1.24
CA VAL A 959 16.17 15.12 -0.07
C VAL A 959 16.05 16.62 -0.29
N VAL A 960 14.88 17.22 -0.02
CA VAL A 960 14.72 18.66 -0.22
C VAL A 960 15.64 19.44 0.72
N LYS A 961 15.76 19.09 2.00
CA LYS A 961 16.70 19.74 2.95
C LYS A 961 18.15 19.71 2.51
N SER A 962 18.60 18.57 1.97
CA SER A 962 19.98 18.43 1.50
C SER A 962 20.26 19.14 0.17
N TRP A 963 19.20 19.54 -0.55
CA TRP A 963 19.27 20.19 -1.86
C TRP A 963 18.84 21.67 -1.85
N VAL A 964 18.13 22.11 -0.81
CA VAL A 964 17.72 23.51 -0.61
C VAL A 964 18.93 24.35 -0.23
N ARG A 965 18.91 25.62 -0.65
CA ARG A 965 19.96 26.57 -0.31
C ARG A 965 20.04 26.70 1.22
N PRO A 966 21.23 26.64 1.84
CA PRO A 966 21.38 26.93 3.25
C PRO A 966 20.78 28.30 3.55
N VAL A 967 19.91 28.40 4.55
CA VAL A 967 19.44 29.69 5.07
C VAL A 967 20.52 30.20 6.00
N ARG A 968 21.07 31.38 5.69
CA ARG A 968 22.22 32.08 6.30
C ARG A 968 23.57 31.36 6.11
N LEU A 969 24.50 32.06 5.44
CA LEU A 969 25.81 31.55 5.06
C LEU A 969 26.90 31.73 6.13
N SER A 970 26.64 32.40 7.28
CA SER A 970 27.57 32.46 8.40
C SER A 970 26.85 32.88 9.69
N SER A 971 27.11 32.18 10.80
CA SER A 971 26.79 32.72 12.14
C SER A 971 27.87 33.73 12.56
N THR A 972 27.58 34.69 13.43
CA THR A 972 28.62 35.61 13.95
C THR A 972 29.77 34.82 14.60
N LYS A 973 29.47 33.68 15.22
CA LYS A 973 30.46 32.79 15.81
C LYS A 973 31.42 32.22 14.77
N GLU A 974 30.92 31.77 13.63
CA GLU A 974 31.73 31.23 12.53
C GLU A 974 32.62 32.31 11.92
N LEU A 975 32.08 33.52 11.68
CA LEU A 975 32.85 34.67 11.20
C LEU A 975 34.07 34.97 12.06
N LEU A 976 33.89 34.96 13.39
CA LEU A 976 34.97 35.29 14.32
C LEU A 976 35.95 34.13 14.53
N LEU A 977 35.50 32.88 14.41
CA LEU A 977 36.39 31.71 14.39
C LEU A 977 37.24 31.66 13.13
N ASP A 978 36.70 32.07 11.97
CA ASP A 978 37.50 32.23 10.74
C ASP A 978 38.53 33.35 10.88
N ALA A 979 38.19 34.45 11.55
CA ALA A 979 39.11 35.53 11.88
C ALA A 979 40.26 35.06 12.78
N GLU A 980 39.95 34.29 13.83
CA GLU A 980 40.96 33.68 14.72
C GLU A 980 41.90 32.75 13.93
N ARG A 981 41.35 31.85 13.11
CA ARG A 981 42.13 30.92 12.27
C ARG A 981 42.97 31.64 11.23
N GLY A 982 42.42 32.71 10.67
CA GLY A 982 43.03 33.49 9.59
C GLY A 982 44.01 34.56 10.07
N GLY A 983 44.10 34.81 11.38
CA GLY A 983 44.97 35.83 11.97
C GLY A 983 44.56 37.25 11.60
N TYR A 984 43.27 37.54 11.52
CA TYR A 984 42.71 38.86 11.23
C TYR A 984 41.57 39.19 12.21
N ALA A 985 41.00 40.41 12.12
CA ALA A 985 39.80 40.78 12.86
C ALA A 985 38.68 41.27 11.95
N VAL A 986 37.43 41.04 12.35
CA VAL A 986 36.24 41.52 11.67
C VAL A 986 35.83 42.87 12.25
N GLY A 987 35.56 43.83 11.38
CA GLY A 987 35.02 45.14 11.78
C GLY A 987 33.52 45.04 12.05
N ALA A 988 33.11 45.51 13.23
CA ALA A 988 31.71 45.74 13.56
C ALA A 988 31.43 47.25 13.54
N PHE A 989 30.57 47.66 12.60
CA PHE A 989 30.38 49.06 12.25
C PHE A 989 28.99 49.53 12.65
N ASN A 990 28.92 50.59 13.47
CA ASN A 990 27.64 51.13 13.92
C ASN A 990 26.88 51.76 12.74
N VAL A 991 25.63 51.37 12.54
CA VAL A 991 24.74 51.90 11.50
C VAL A 991 23.50 52.55 12.09
N TYR A 992 23.14 53.72 11.58
CA TYR A 992 22.05 54.56 12.11
C TYR A 992 20.88 54.74 11.12
N ASN A 993 21.10 54.43 9.84
CA ASN A 993 20.19 54.64 8.73
C ASN A 993 20.54 53.71 7.55
N LEU A 994 19.74 53.79 6.48
CA LEU A 994 19.95 53.00 5.25
C LEU A 994 21.31 53.30 4.62
N GLU A 995 21.75 54.57 4.61
CA GLU A 995 23.02 54.96 3.98
C GLU A 995 24.21 54.31 4.68
N GLY A 996 24.18 54.17 6.00
CA GLY A 996 25.20 53.46 6.77
C GLY A 996 25.20 51.96 6.49
N VAL A 997 24.02 51.34 6.42
CA VAL A 997 23.87 49.92 6.05
C VAL A 997 24.46 49.67 4.67
N GLU A 998 24.07 50.47 3.68
CA GLU A 998 24.59 50.33 2.32
C GLU A 998 26.08 50.63 2.21
N ALA A 999 26.62 51.58 3.00
CA ALA A 999 28.04 51.90 3.00
C ALA A 999 28.88 50.71 3.49
N VAL A 1000 28.46 50.05 4.57
CA VAL A 1000 29.16 48.87 5.11
C VAL A 1000 29.10 47.69 4.14
N VAL A 1001 27.91 47.40 3.60
CA VAL A 1001 27.74 46.30 2.63
C VAL A 1001 28.55 46.56 1.36
N ALA A 1002 28.48 47.77 0.81
CA ALA A 1002 29.22 48.10 -0.41
C ALA A 1002 30.75 48.03 -0.21
N ALA A 1003 31.27 48.49 0.94
CA ALA A 1003 32.68 48.35 1.27
C ALA A 1003 33.08 46.87 1.41
N ALA A 1004 32.28 46.08 2.12
CA ALA A 1004 32.54 44.66 2.34
C ALA A 1004 32.59 43.87 1.02
N GLU A 1005 31.64 44.14 0.11
CA GLU A 1005 31.60 43.47 -1.19
C GLU A 1005 32.76 43.88 -2.10
N GLU A 1006 33.12 45.17 -2.13
CA GLU A 1006 34.23 45.66 -2.94
C GLU A 1006 35.58 45.10 -2.45
N GLU A 1007 35.79 45.07 -1.14
CA GLU A 1007 37.02 44.57 -0.52
C GLU A 1007 37.06 43.05 -0.33
N GLN A 1008 35.99 42.34 -0.72
CA GLN A 1008 35.83 40.90 -0.46
C GLN A 1008 36.13 40.58 1.02
N SER A 1009 35.52 41.34 1.94
CA SER A 1009 35.78 41.28 3.38
C SER A 1009 34.52 40.86 4.15
N PRO A 1010 34.62 40.02 5.19
CA PRO A 1010 33.53 39.86 6.15
C PRO A 1010 33.29 41.15 6.94
N ALA A 1011 32.04 41.38 7.37
CA ALA A 1011 31.67 42.55 8.18
C ALA A 1011 30.52 42.27 9.15
N ILE A 1012 30.38 43.10 10.18
CA ILE A 1012 29.22 43.06 11.10
C ILE A 1012 28.49 44.40 11.05
N LEU A 1013 27.21 44.38 10.71
CA LEU A 1013 26.30 45.52 10.83
C LEU A 1013 25.87 45.65 12.28
N GLN A 1014 26.32 46.70 12.96
CA GLN A 1014 26.14 46.86 14.40
C GLN A 1014 25.09 47.93 14.70
N ILE A 1015 24.13 47.63 15.57
CA ILE A 1015 23.08 48.58 15.98
C ILE A 1015 23.24 48.88 17.48
N HIS A 1016 23.47 50.15 17.79
CA HIS A 1016 23.50 50.68 19.15
C HIS A 1016 22.08 50.99 19.67
N PRO A 1017 21.79 50.98 21.00
CA PRO A 1017 20.48 51.29 21.55
C PRO A 1017 19.90 52.64 21.10
N SER A 1018 20.75 53.66 20.94
CA SER A 1018 20.37 54.98 20.40
C SER A 1018 19.85 54.87 18.96
N ALA A 1019 20.51 54.09 18.11
CA ALA A 1019 20.12 53.84 16.73
C ALA A 1019 18.83 53.02 16.65
N LEU A 1020 18.66 52.01 17.51
CA LEU A 1020 17.43 51.22 17.60
C LEU A 1020 16.25 52.09 18.04
N LYS A 1021 16.44 52.98 19.01
CA LYS A 1021 15.39 53.90 19.48
C LYS A 1021 14.94 54.88 18.39
N GLN A 1022 15.85 55.31 17.52
CA GLN A 1022 15.55 56.24 16.44
C GLN A 1022 15.00 55.54 15.18
N GLY A 1023 15.62 54.43 14.76
CA GLY A 1023 15.29 53.70 13.52
C GLY A 1023 14.25 52.60 13.67
N GLY A 1024 14.02 52.11 14.90
CA GLY A 1024 13.05 51.07 15.24
C GLY A 1024 13.26 49.73 14.52
N ILE A 1025 12.21 48.90 14.54
CA ILE A 1025 12.15 47.62 13.81
C ILE A 1025 12.49 47.76 12.31
N PRO A 1026 12.09 48.84 11.59
CA PRO A 1026 12.47 49.01 10.19
C PRO A 1026 13.98 49.04 9.94
N LEU A 1027 14.78 49.66 10.81
CA LEU A 1027 16.24 49.66 10.69
C LEU A 1027 16.82 48.25 10.86
N VAL A 1028 16.30 47.48 11.82
CA VAL A 1028 16.71 46.08 12.03
C VAL A 1028 16.38 45.22 10.81
N ALA A 1029 15.15 45.34 10.29
CA ALA A 1029 14.72 44.63 9.09
C ALA A 1029 15.57 45.00 7.87
N CYS A 1030 15.96 46.27 7.75
CA CYS A 1030 16.88 46.74 6.71
C CYS A 1030 18.25 46.06 6.82
N CYS A 1031 18.85 46.02 8.02
CA CYS A 1031 20.15 45.36 8.24
C CYS A 1031 20.09 43.86 7.91
N ILE A 1032 19.04 43.16 8.37
CA ILE A 1032 18.85 41.72 8.10
C ILE A 1032 18.68 41.47 6.60
N ALA A 1033 17.86 42.28 5.92
CA ALA A 1033 17.64 42.15 4.48
C ALA A 1033 18.92 42.44 3.67
N ALA A 1034 19.71 43.42 4.09
CA ALA A 1034 20.97 43.78 3.45
C ALA A 1034 22.04 42.69 3.66
N ALA A 1035 22.21 42.19 4.90
CA ALA A 1035 23.10 41.08 5.21
C ALA A 1035 22.75 39.81 4.42
N ALA A 1036 21.45 39.49 4.27
CA ALA A 1036 21.00 38.32 3.52
C ALA A 1036 21.21 38.44 1.99
N GLN A 1037 21.29 39.66 1.46
CA GLN A 1037 21.50 39.92 0.03
C GLN A 1037 22.97 40.12 -0.35
N ALA A 1038 23.84 40.38 0.64
CA ALA A 1038 25.26 40.58 0.43
C ALA A 1038 25.91 39.35 -0.22
N THR A 1039 26.89 39.60 -1.08
CA THR A 1039 27.69 38.59 -1.76
C THR A 1039 28.88 38.09 -0.92
N VAL A 1040 29.15 38.74 0.21
CA VAL A 1040 30.18 38.40 1.20
C VAL A 1040 29.55 38.13 2.57
N PRO A 1041 30.24 37.42 3.49
CA PRO A 1041 29.73 37.14 4.83
C PRO A 1041 29.44 38.41 5.66
N ILE A 1042 28.16 38.67 5.98
CA ILE A 1042 27.73 39.78 6.84
C ILE A 1042 26.72 39.29 7.87
N THR A 1043 26.88 39.70 9.13
CA THR A 1043 25.92 39.44 10.21
C THR A 1043 25.44 40.73 10.89
N VAL A 1044 24.34 40.64 11.64
CA VAL A 1044 23.74 41.77 12.36
C VAL A 1044 23.91 41.59 13.87
N HIS A 1045 24.50 42.59 14.52
CA HIS A 1045 24.81 42.59 15.95
C HIS A 1045 24.08 43.71 16.70
N PHE A 1046 23.55 43.42 17.88
CA PHE A 1046 23.04 44.43 18.81
C PHE A 1046 24.09 44.74 19.87
N ASP A 1047 24.52 46.00 19.94
CA ASP A 1047 25.60 46.47 20.81
C ASP A 1047 25.07 47.04 22.13
N HIS A 1048 25.86 47.03 23.21
CA HIS A 1048 25.57 47.70 24.50
C HIS A 1048 24.16 47.45 25.11
N GLY A 1049 23.70 46.20 25.14
CA GLY A 1049 22.45 45.84 25.78
C GLY A 1049 22.51 45.97 27.32
N SER A 1050 22.10 47.11 27.85
CA SER A 1050 22.22 47.44 29.29
C SER A 1050 20.99 47.07 30.12
N SER A 1051 19.81 46.89 29.50
CA SER A 1051 18.58 46.54 30.20
C SER A 1051 18.03 45.17 29.84
N LYS A 1052 17.57 44.43 30.86
CA LYS A 1052 16.96 43.10 30.70
C LYS A 1052 15.78 43.09 29.74
N LYS A 1053 14.94 44.13 29.78
CA LYS A 1053 13.76 44.23 28.93
C LYS A 1053 14.15 44.38 27.46
N GLU A 1054 15.09 45.28 27.18
CA GLU A 1054 15.57 45.56 25.82
C GLU A 1054 16.21 44.33 25.19
N LEU A 1055 17.06 43.61 25.92
CA LEU A 1055 17.67 42.37 25.42
C LEU A 1055 16.62 41.31 25.10
N VAL A 1056 15.60 41.13 25.96
CA VAL A 1056 14.51 40.17 25.68
C VAL A 1056 13.70 40.57 24.45
N ASP A 1057 13.41 41.86 24.27
CA ASP A 1057 12.69 42.36 23.09
C ASP A 1057 13.53 42.16 21.81
N VAL A 1058 14.85 42.38 21.88
CA VAL A 1058 15.80 42.22 20.76
C VAL A 1058 15.96 40.77 20.31
N LEU A 1059 15.87 39.79 21.22
CA LEU A 1059 15.95 38.36 20.90
C LEU A 1059 14.87 37.89 19.91
N GLU A 1060 13.78 38.66 19.72
CA GLU A 1060 12.72 38.35 18.77
C GLU A 1060 12.85 39.11 17.43
N LEU A 1061 13.83 40.01 17.28
CA LEU A 1061 13.96 40.90 16.12
C LEU A 1061 14.87 40.35 15.00
N GLY A 1062 15.47 39.17 15.19
CA GLY A 1062 16.19 38.45 14.13
C GLY A 1062 17.69 38.77 13.99
N PHE A 1063 18.30 39.37 15.01
CA PHE A 1063 19.76 39.56 15.13
C PHE A 1063 20.52 38.21 15.12
N ASP A 1064 21.80 38.24 14.72
CA ASP A 1064 22.69 37.07 14.75
C ASP A 1064 23.48 36.98 16.06
N SER A 1065 23.73 38.13 16.70
CA SER A 1065 24.42 38.20 17.98
C SER A 1065 24.01 39.43 18.80
N VAL A 1066 24.19 39.35 20.11
CA VAL A 1066 23.89 40.42 21.07
C VAL A 1066 25.06 40.63 22.02
N MET A 1067 25.30 41.87 22.41
CA MET A 1067 26.20 42.23 23.50
C MET A 1067 25.41 42.51 24.78
N VAL A 1068 25.79 41.83 25.86
CA VAL A 1068 25.28 42.08 27.21
C VAL A 1068 26.25 43.00 27.95
N ASP A 1069 25.82 44.22 28.20
CA ASP A 1069 26.60 45.22 28.94
C ASP A 1069 26.13 45.31 30.39
N GLY A 1070 26.74 44.48 31.24
CA GLY A 1070 26.57 44.51 32.70
C GLY A 1070 27.70 45.21 33.44
N SER A 1071 28.58 45.95 32.74
CA SER A 1071 29.82 46.52 33.31
C SER A 1071 29.58 47.51 34.47
N HIS A 1072 28.41 48.13 34.50
CA HIS A 1072 27.96 49.05 35.54
C HIS A 1072 27.46 48.35 36.82
N LEU A 1073 27.20 47.04 36.78
CA LEU A 1073 26.70 46.26 37.90
C LEU A 1073 27.86 45.76 38.79
N PRO A 1074 27.61 45.49 40.08
CA PRO A 1074 28.52 44.68 40.89
C PRO A 1074 28.81 43.33 40.21
N PHE A 1075 30.04 42.82 40.33
CA PHE A 1075 30.50 41.63 39.60
C PHE A 1075 29.55 40.41 39.66
N LYS A 1076 29.01 40.09 40.85
CA LYS A 1076 28.06 38.97 41.02
C LYS A 1076 26.71 39.22 40.33
N ASP A 1077 26.27 40.46 40.29
CA ASP A 1077 25.03 40.85 39.61
C ASP A 1077 25.23 40.82 38.09
N ASN A 1078 26.41 41.22 37.61
CA ASN A 1078 26.79 41.08 36.19
C ASN A 1078 26.79 39.61 35.75
N ILE A 1079 27.40 38.70 36.54
CA ILE A 1079 27.35 37.25 36.26
C ILE A 1079 25.90 36.77 36.15
N SER A 1080 25.06 37.11 37.13
CA SER A 1080 23.67 36.66 37.17
C SER A 1080 22.85 37.20 35.98
N TYR A 1081 23.08 38.46 35.63
CA TYR A 1081 22.44 39.14 34.51
C TYR A 1081 22.85 38.52 33.16
N THR A 1082 24.16 38.37 32.93
CA THR A 1082 24.73 37.83 31.70
C THR A 1082 24.38 36.37 31.48
N LYS A 1083 24.42 35.53 32.53
CA LYS A 1083 24.00 34.12 32.47
C LYS A 1083 22.55 33.95 32.03
N TYR A 1084 21.65 34.79 32.55
CA TYR A 1084 20.23 34.73 32.19
C TYR A 1084 20.00 35.02 30.71
N VAL A 1085 20.63 36.09 30.18
CA VAL A 1085 20.48 36.45 28.76
C VAL A 1085 21.16 35.43 27.87
N SER A 1086 22.33 34.90 28.27
CA SER A 1086 23.06 33.92 27.48
C SER A 1086 22.25 32.66 27.21
N LEU A 1087 21.59 32.12 28.24
CA LEU A 1087 20.70 30.97 28.11
C LEU A 1087 19.54 31.22 27.12
N LEU A 1088 18.95 32.42 27.14
CA LEU A 1088 17.87 32.78 26.24
C LEU A 1088 18.37 32.96 24.80
N ALA A 1089 19.49 33.64 24.61
CA ALA A 1089 20.10 33.86 23.29
C ALA A 1089 20.50 32.54 22.63
N HIS A 1090 21.16 31.63 23.38
CA HIS A 1090 21.55 30.31 22.86
C HIS A 1090 20.35 29.44 22.50
N SER A 1091 19.21 29.58 23.19
CA SER A 1091 17.98 28.87 22.81
C SER A 1091 17.42 29.28 21.43
N LYS A 1092 17.89 30.41 20.90
CA LYS A 1092 17.58 30.96 19.57
C LYS A 1092 18.76 30.92 18.61
N ASP A 1093 19.82 30.16 18.94
CA ASP A 1093 21.03 30.03 18.13
C ASP A 1093 21.77 31.37 17.90
N MET A 1094 21.67 32.32 18.85
CA MET A 1094 22.33 33.62 18.81
C MET A 1094 23.61 33.64 19.64
N MET A 1095 24.68 34.23 19.11
CA MET A 1095 25.96 34.39 19.81
C MET A 1095 25.90 35.52 20.85
N VAL A 1096 26.55 35.32 21.99
CA VAL A 1096 26.56 36.29 23.09
C VAL A 1096 27.96 36.85 23.30
N GLU A 1097 28.07 38.17 23.14
CA GLU A 1097 29.21 38.96 23.58
C GLU A 1097 28.90 39.57 24.95
N ALA A 1098 29.87 39.68 25.85
CA ALA A 1098 29.68 40.36 27.12
C ALA A 1098 30.90 41.18 27.52
N GLU A 1099 30.66 42.32 28.17
CA GLU A 1099 31.71 43.21 28.65
C GLU A 1099 32.09 42.92 30.10
N LEU A 1100 33.40 42.81 30.35
CA LEU A 1100 33.96 42.71 31.68
C LEU A 1100 35.09 43.72 31.87
N GLY A 1101 34.93 44.60 32.85
CA GLY A 1101 35.67 45.87 32.93
C GLY A 1101 34.76 47.00 32.47
N ARG A 1102 35.24 48.26 32.56
CA ARG A 1102 34.47 49.42 32.12
C ARG A 1102 35.38 50.43 31.46
N LEU A 1103 35.07 50.82 30.23
CA LEU A 1103 35.87 51.75 29.42
C LEU A 1103 35.57 53.21 29.81
N SER A 1104 36.57 54.10 29.78
CA SER A 1104 36.32 55.55 29.86
C SER A 1104 36.01 56.16 28.49
N GLY A 1105 35.38 57.33 28.49
CA GLY A 1105 35.04 58.09 27.29
C GLY A 1105 33.55 58.25 27.06
N THR A 1106 33.18 58.78 25.89
CA THR A 1106 31.79 59.06 25.52
C THR A 1106 31.42 58.35 24.21
N GLU A 1107 30.33 57.58 24.24
CA GLU A 1107 29.67 57.03 23.06
C GLU A 1107 28.15 57.29 23.16
N ASP A 1108 27.57 57.96 22.16
CA ASP A 1108 26.11 58.17 22.02
C ASP A 1108 25.34 58.47 23.33
N ASP A 1109 25.75 59.54 24.02
CA ASP A 1109 25.20 60.06 25.29
C ASP A 1109 25.50 59.21 26.55
N LEU A 1110 26.23 58.11 26.42
CA LEU A 1110 26.82 57.37 27.54
C LEU A 1110 28.25 57.86 27.77
N THR A 1111 28.49 58.52 28.91
CA THR A 1111 29.83 58.97 29.32
C THR A 1111 30.27 58.25 30.57
N VAL A 1112 31.46 57.65 30.53
CA VAL A 1112 32.11 57.06 31.70
C VAL A 1112 33.33 57.92 32.04
N GLU A 1113 33.34 58.45 33.26
CA GLU A 1113 34.44 59.24 33.80
C GLU A 1113 35.69 58.37 34.01
N ASP A 1114 36.89 58.95 33.83
CA ASP A 1114 38.18 58.23 33.92
C ASP A 1114 38.40 57.51 35.27
N TYR A 1115 37.80 57.98 36.37
CA TYR A 1115 37.94 57.32 37.68
C TYR A 1115 37.04 56.08 37.85
N GLU A 1116 36.00 55.94 37.01
CA GLU A 1116 35.13 54.75 36.99
C GLU A 1116 35.65 53.65 36.07
N ALA A 1117 36.65 53.95 35.24
CA ALA A 1117 37.25 52.98 34.32
C ALA A 1117 37.97 51.87 35.09
N LYS A 1118 37.68 50.63 34.71
CA LYS A 1118 38.26 49.43 35.31
C LYS A 1118 38.83 48.53 34.22
N LEU A 1119 40.11 48.21 34.34
CA LEU A 1119 40.74 47.19 33.53
C LEU A 1119 40.10 45.83 33.83
N THR A 1120 40.03 44.96 32.83
CA THR A 1120 39.56 43.59 33.00
C THR A 1120 40.54 42.82 33.88
N ASP A 1121 40.04 42.23 34.96
CA ASP A 1121 40.81 41.36 35.85
C ASP A 1121 40.78 39.91 35.32
N VAL A 1122 41.94 39.24 35.28
CA VAL A 1122 42.08 37.91 34.66
C VAL A 1122 41.37 36.83 35.50
N ASP A 1123 41.41 36.94 36.82
CA ASP A 1123 40.75 35.98 37.71
C ASP A 1123 39.23 36.15 37.67
N GLN A 1124 38.75 37.40 37.63
CA GLN A 1124 37.34 37.68 37.39
C GLN A 1124 36.88 37.21 36.01
N ALA A 1125 37.70 37.35 34.97
CA ALA A 1125 37.37 36.86 33.63
C ALA A 1125 37.20 35.33 33.59
N LEU A 1126 38.01 34.59 34.34
CA LEU A 1126 37.87 33.13 34.45
C LEU A 1126 36.53 32.75 35.08
N GLU A 1127 36.21 33.35 36.24
CA GLU A 1127 34.92 33.12 36.92
C GLU A 1127 33.74 33.55 36.05
N PHE A 1128 33.85 34.69 35.37
CA PHE A 1128 32.79 35.24 34.52
C PHE A 1128 32.48 34.32 33.34
N ILE A 1129 33.50 33.82 32.62
CA ILE A 1129 33.32 32.90 31.48
C ILE A 1129 32.64 31.61 31.94
N ASP A 1130 33.15 30.99 33.02
CA ASP A 1130 32.65 29.70 33.50
C ASP A 1130 31.20 29.77 33.98
N GLU A 1131 30.80 30.89 34.61
CA GLU A 1131 29.45 31.04 35.14
C GLU A 1131 28.42 31.53 34.13
N THR A 1132 28.83 32.29 33.12
CA THR A 1132 27.89 32.94 32.17
C THR A 1132 27.70 32.16 30.87
N GLY A 1133 28.72 31.43 30.41
CA GLY A 1133 28.67 30.68 29.16
C GLY A 1133 28.77 31.53 27.89
N ILE A 1134 29.23 32.77 27.98
CA ILE A 1134 29.39 33.69 26.83
C ILE A 1134 30.30 33.12 25.73
N ASP A 1135 30.10 33.58 24.49
CA ASP A 1135 30.89 33.16 23.34
C ASP A 1135 32.06 34.10 23.04
N ALA A 1136 31.91 35.38 23.40
CA ALA A 1136 32.96 36.39 23.23
C ALA A 1136 33.03 37.34 24.43
N LEU A 1137 34.26 37.71 24.79
CA LEU A 1137 34.57 38.62 25.89
C LEU A 1137 35.08 39.95 25.33
N ALA A 1138 34.33 41.02 25.57
CA ALA A 1138 34.79 42.39 25.35
C ALA A 1138 35.66 42.84 26.52
N VAL A 1139 36.91 43.19 26.24
CA VAL A 1139 37.93 43.47 27.26
C VAL A 1139 38.31 44.95 27.33
N CYS A 1140 38.67 45.38 28.54
CA CYS A 1140 39.12 46.71 28.90
C CYS A 1140 40.59 46.64 29.30
N ILE A 1141 41.49 47.01 28.39
CA ILE A 1141 42.96 46.97 28.58
C ILE A 1141 43.59 48.37 28.54
N GLY A 1142 42.78 49.43 28.67
CA GLY A 1142 43.19 50.83 28.49
C GLY A 1142 42.74 51.43 27.15
N ASN A 1143 41.88 50.72 26.42
CA ASN A 1143 41.09 51.24 25.30
C ASN A 1143 40.02 52.22 25.82
N VAL A 1144 39.56 53.13 24.95
CA VAL A 1144 38.57 54.17 25.30
C VAL A 1144 37.52 54.32 24.20
N HIS A 1145 36.33 54.79 24.55
CA HIS A 1145 35.35 55.25 23.57
C HIS A 1145 35.68 56.67 23.10
N GLY A 1146 35.62 56.90 21.79
CA GLY A 1146 35.89 58.21 21.20
C GLY A 1146 37.38 58.48 20.97
N LYS A 1147 37.82 59.72 21.23
CA LYS A 1147 39.18 60.18 20.88
C LYS A 1147 40.15 59.94 22.04
N TYR A 1148 41.27 59.26 21.76
CA TYR A 1148 42.34 59.09 22.74
C TYR A 1148 42.92 60.43 23.25
N PRO A 1149 43.36 60.50 24.51
CA PRO A 1149 44.05 61.66 25.07
C PRO A 1149 45.30 62.06 24.26
N ALA A 1150 45.76 63.31 24.40
CA ALA A 1150 46.94 63.82 23.70
C ALA A 1150 48.24 63.03 23.99
N THR A 1151 48.27 62.27 25.09
CA THR A 1151 49.36 61.35 25.47
C THR A 1151 49.38 60.04 24.67
N GLY A 1152 48.36 59.78 23.84
CA GLY A 1152 48.21 58.57 23.04
C GLY A 1152 47.56 57.39 23.79
N PRO A 1153 47.22 56.30 23.08
CA PRO A 1153 46.59 55.12 23.66
C PRO A 1153 47.55 54.38 24.62
N ASN A 1154 47.10 54.07 25.83
CA ASN A 1154 47.86 53.35 26.85
C ASN A 1154 47.35 51.92 27.05
N LEU A 1155 47.51 51.07 26.02
CA LEU A 1155 47.04 49.68 26.04
C LEU A 1155 48.02 48.75 26.79
N ARG A 1156 47.50 48.01 27.77
CA ARG A 1156 48.19 46.94 28.50
C ARG A 1156 48.21 45.64 27.68
N LEU A 1157 49.14 45.56 26.73
CA LEU A 1157 49.29 44.38 25.85
C LEU A 1157 49.75 43.11 26.58
N ASP A 1158 50.37 43.27 27.76
CA ASP A 1158 50.68 42.18 28.69
C ASP A 1158 49.39 41.54 29.24
N LEU A 1159 48.45 42.37 29.70
CA LEU A 1159 47.13 41.92 30.15
C LEU A 1159 46.33 41.24 29.02
N LEU A 1160 46.35 41.82 27.81
CA LEU A 1160 45.69 41.21 26.65
C LEU A 1160 46.21 39.81 26.34
N LYS A 1161 47.53 39.60 26.47
CA LYS A 1161 48.14 38.27 26.26
C LYS A 1161 47.69 37.26 27.31
N GLU A 1162 47.54 37.68 28.56
CA GLU A 1162 47.02 36.82 29.63
C GLU A 1162 45.56 36.43 29.39
N LEU A 1163 44.72 37.40 29.02
CA LEU A 1163 43.31 37.19 28.67
C LEU A 1163 43.16 36.27 27.44
N HIS A 1164 44.03 36.40 26.43
CA HIS A 1164 44.01 35.51 25.26
C HIS A 1164 44.30 34.05 25.62
N ASN A 1165 45.34 33.82 26.45
CA ASN A 1165 45.66 32.47 26.91
C ASN A 1165 44.52 31.84 27.71
N LEU A 1166 43.78 32.65 28.47
CA LEU A 1166 42.60 32.21 29.22
C LEU A 1166 41.44 31.87 28.26
N CYS A 1167 41.06 32.81 27.40
CA CYS A 1167 39.89 32.70 26.52
C CYS A 1167 40.07 31.57 25.50
N SER A 1168 41.28 31.42 24.91
CA SER A 1168 41.59 30.34 23.97
C SER A 1168 41.42 28.94 24.60
N LYS A 1169 41.79 28.75 25.87
CA LYS A 1169 41.58 27.49 26.59
C LYS A 1169 40.10 27.18 26.85
N LYS A 1170 39.27 28.22 26.95
CA LYS A 1170 37.82 28.12 27.23
C LYS A 1170 36.97 28.16 25.95
N GLY A 1171 37.58 28.38 24.78
CA GLY A 1171 36.87 28.52 23.51
C GLY A 1171 36.06 29.82 23.40
N VAL A 1172 36.48 30.88 24.09
CA VAL A 1172 35.87 32.21 24.07
C VAL A 1172 36.72 33.14 23.19
N LEU A 1173 36.07 33.97 22.38
CA LEU A 1173 36.71 34.91 21.45
C LEU A 1173 36.96 36.26 22.12
N LEU A 1174 38.01 36.98 21.74
CA LEU A 1174 38.30 38.32 22.29
C LEU A 1174 37.84 39.44 21.37
N VAL A 1175 37.14 40.40 21.95
CA VAL A 1175 36.63 41.60 21.28
C VAL A 1175 37.28 42.84 21.89
N LEU A 1176 37.66 43.80 21.05
CA LEU A 1176 38.14 45.09 21.52
C LEU A 1176 37.23 46.22 21.03
N HIS A 1177 36.64 46.92 22.00
CA HIS A 1177 35.87 48.13 21.77
C HIS A 1177 36.80 49.35 21.69
N GLY A 1178 36.46 50.35 20.88
CA GLY A 1178 37.28 51.58 20.78
C GLY A 1178 38.53 51.45 19.89
N ALA A 1179 38.37 50.99 18.66
CA ALA A 1179 39.45 50.90 17.66
C ALA A 1179 39.79 52.23 16.96
N SER A 1180 38.93 53.24 17.09
CA SER A 1180 39.11 54.57 16.48
C SER A 1180 40.36 55.28 17.00
N GLY A 1181 41.23 55.76 16.11
CA GLY A 1181 42.48 56.43 16.49
C GLY A 1181 43.64 55.54 16.97
N LEU A 1182 43.52 54.21 16.95
CA LEU A 1182 44.67 53.31 17.14
C LEU A 1182 45.54 53.28 15.88
N SER A 1183 46.87 53.26 16.06
CA SER A 1183 47.79 53.11 14.92
C SER A 1183 47.79 51.69 14.38
N GLU A 1184 48.09 51.53 13.08
CA GLU A 1184 48.18 50.22 12.40
C GLU A 1184 49.04 49.21 13.19
N LYS A 1185 50.19 49.66 13.71
CA LYS A 1185 51.06 48.82 14.54
C LYS A 1185 50.34 48.28 15.79
N ARG A 1186 49.53 49.11 16.47
CA ARG A 1186 48.79 48.70 17.67
C ARG A 1186 47.66 47.74 17.34
N ILE A 1187 46.92 47.99 16.26
CA ILE A 1187 45.87 47.10 15.78
C ILE A 1187 46.45 45.71 15.50
N LYS A 1188 47.58 45.66 14.77
CA LYS A 1188 48.27 44.40 14.48
C LYS A 1188 48.75 43.69 15.76
N GLU A 1189 49.34 44.42 16.71
CA GLU A 1189 49.76 43.87 18.01
C GLU A 1189 48.58 43.26 18.80
N CYS A 1190 47.37 43.82 18.69
CA CYS A 1190 46.15 43.30 19.30
C CYS A 1190 45.64 42.03 18.60
N ILE A 1191 45.63 41.99 17.27
CA ILE A 1191 45.23 40.80 16.49
C ILE A 1191 46.18 39.64 16.75
N GLU A 1192 47.49 39.88 16.76
CA GLU A 1192 48.51 38.87 17.11
C GLU A 1192 48.34 38.31 18.54
N ARG A 1193 47.59 39.01 19.39
CA ARG A 1193 47.23 38.60 20.75
C ARG A 1193 45.76 38.17 20.86
N GLY A 1194 45.15 37.78 19.74
CA GLY A 1194 43.89 37.06 19.71
C GLY A 1194 42.62 37.89 19.63
N VAL A 1195 42.70 39.20 19.39
CA VAL A 1195 41.50 40.01 19.12
C VAL A 1195 40.95 39.67 17.73
N THR A 1196 39.68 39.25 17.68
CA THR A 1196 39.01 38.78 16.45
C THR A 1196 37.91 39.73 15.97
N LYS A 1197 37.47 40.69 16.81
CA LYS A 1197 36.46 41.70 16.48
C LYS A 1197 36.90 43.08 17.00
N PHE A 1198 36.70 44.11 16.17
CA PHE A 1198 36.83 45.51 16.58
C PHE A 1198 35.52 46.27 16.36
N ASN A 1199 35.05 46.96 17.41
CA ASN A 1199 33.91 47.88 17.28
C ASN A 1199 34.39 49.25 16.76
N VAL A 1200 33.73 49.75 15.72
CA VAL A 1200 34.05 51.00 15.03
C VAL A 1200 32.81 51.87 14.89
N ASN A 1201 32.82 53.03 15.54
CA ASN A 1201 31.74 54.02 15.45
C ASN A 1201 32.27 55.42 15.07
N THR A 1202 33.16 55.97 15.91
CA THR A 1202 33.56 57.39 15.88
C THR A 1202 33.95 57.93 14.51
N GLU A 1203 34.79 57.21 13.76
CA GLU A 1203 35.30 57.68 12.47
C GLU A 1203 34.26 57.58 11.34
N VAL A 1204 33.44 56.51 11.34
CA VAL A 1204 32.34 56.34 10.37
C VAL A 1204 31.28 57.42 10.59
N ARG A 1205 30.89 57.64 11.84
CA ARG A 1205 29.96 58.71 12.23
C ARG A 1205 30.53 60.10 11.88
N LYS A 1206 31.81 60.34 12.12
CA LYS A 1206 32.47 61.60 11.80
C LYS A 1206 32.46 61.85 10.29
N ALA A 1207 32.81 60.86 9.47
CA ALA A 1207 32.76 60.98 8.01
C ALA A 1207 31.35 61.30 7.50
N TYR A 1208 30.33 60.67 8.09
CA TYR A 1208 28.94 61.02 7.81
C TYR A 1208 28.62 62.48 8.15
N MET A 1209 28.91 62.94 9.38
CA MET A 1209 28.62 64.30 9.82
C MET A 1209 29.40 65.38 9.03
N GLU A 1210 30.66 65.11 8.70
CA GLU A 1210 31.48 66.00 7.86
C GLU A 1210 30.94 66.10 6.43
N SER A 1211 30.45 65.00 5.85
CA SER A 1211 29.82 65.02 4.52
C SER A 1211 28.57 65.91 4.47
N LEU A 1212 27.87 66.07 5.61
CA LEU A 1212 26.70 66.94 5.75
C LEU A 1212 27.05 68.41 5.96
N SER A 1213 28.32 68.74 6.21
CA SER A 1213 28.74 70.11 6.55
C SER A 1213 28.78 71.05 5.34
N ASN A 1214 28.76 70.51 4.11
CA ASN A 1214 28.68 71.28 2.87
C ASN A 1214 27.73 70.59 1.87
N PRO A 1215 26.41 70.57 2.14
CA PRO A 1215 25.47 69.75 1.39
C PRO A 1215 25.36 70.21 -0.07
N GLY A 1216 25.40 69.25 -1.00
CA GLY A 1216 25.08 69.49 -2.42
C GLY A 1216 23.64 69.99 -2.60
N LYS A 1217 23.33 70.53 -3.80
CA LYS A 1217 22.01 71.13 -4.08
C LYS A 1217 20.84 70.12 -4.10
N ASP A 1218 21.12 68.82 -4.22
CA ASP A 1218 20.13 67.74 -4.33
C ASP A 1218 20.28 66.69 -3.22
N LEU A 1219 19.17 66.26 -2.64
CA LEU A 1219 19.13 65.35 -1.49
C LEU A 1219 19.72 63.96 -1.80
N VAL A 1220 19.46 63.42 -2.99
CA VAL A 1220 20.00 62.10 -3.39
C VAL A 1220 21.52 62.18 -3.50
N HIS A 1221 22.03 63.28 -4.03
CA HIS A 1221 23.47 63.52 -4.09
C HIS A 1221 24.10 63.66 -2.69
N VAL A 1222 23.41 64.32 -1.74
CA VAL A 1222 23.88 64.40 -0.34
C VAL A 1222 23.95 63.00 0.30
N MET A 1223 22.89 62.18 0.13
CA MET A 1223 22.85 60.81 0.67
C MET A 1223 23.94 59.92 0.04
N SER A 1224 24.13 60.03 -1.28
CA SER A 1224 25.19 59.31 -1.99
C SER A 1224 26.59 59.73 -1.53
N ASN A 1225 26.84 61.02 -1.34
CA ASN A 1225 28.13 61.51 -0.86
C ASN A 1225 28.41 61.05 0.58
N ALA A 1226 27.37 61.05 1.43
CA ALA A 1226 27.48 60.56 2.80
C ALA A 1226 27.78 59.06 2.85
N LYS A 1227 27.13 58.26 1.98
CA LYS A 1227 27.43 56.84 1.80
C LYS A 1227 28.88 56.59 1.36
N GLU A 1228 29.35 57.28 0.32
CA GLU A 1228 30.73 57.13 -0.16
C GLU A 1228 31.77 57.54 0.89
N ALA A 1229 31.50 58.60 1.67
CA ALA A 1229 32.37 59.03 2.75
C ALA A 1229 32.49 57.96 3.86
N MET A 1230 31.37 57.37 4.27
CA MET A 1230 31.38 56.25 5.24
C MET A 1230 32.06 55.01 4.67
N LYS A 1231 31.74 54.65 3.43
CA LYS A 1231 32.30 53.48 2.73
C LYS A 1231 33.82 53.53 2.68
N ALA A 1232 34.41 54.68 2.39
CA ALA A 1232 35.86 54.87 2.36
C ALA A 1232 36.52 54.55 3.72
N VAL A 1233 35.92 55.01 4.82
CA VAL A 1233 36.41 54.71 6.19
C VAL A 1233 36.27 53.22 6.51
N VAL A 1234 35.15 52.61 6.13
CA VAL A 1234 34.91 51.17 6.37
C VAL A 1234 35.95 50.32 5.62
N ALA A 1235 36.21 50.62 4.35
CA ALA A 1235 37.23 49.93 3.54
C ALA A 1235 38.64 50.09 4.14
N GLU A 1236 39.01 51.31 4.57
CA GLU A 1236 40.28 51.55 5.26
C GLU A 1236 40.40 50.66 6.52
N LYS A 1237 39.34 50.52 7.31
CA LYS A 1237 39.34 49.65 8.50
C LYS A 1237 39.45 48.17 8.16
N MET A 1238 38.79 47.70 7.11
CA MET A 1238 38.92 46.30 6.65
C MET A 1238 40.36 45.95 6.29
N HIS A 1239 41.09 46.88 5.64
CA HIS A 1239 42.52 46.71 5.40
C HIS A 1239 43.34 46.72 6.69
N LEU A 1240 43.10 47.67 7.59
CA LEU A 1240 43.80 47.77 8.87
C LEU A 1240 43.59 46.52 9.75
N PHE A 1241 42.41 45.92 9.71
CA PHE A 1241 42.08 44.71 10.46
C PHE A 1241 42.52 43.41 9.76
N GLY A 1242 43.04 43.50 8.53
CA GLY A 1242 43.49 42.36 7.75
C GLY A 1242 42.37 41.46 7.20
N SER A 1243 41.12 41.93 7.20
CA SER A 1243 39.93 41.20 6.74
C SER A 1243 39.64 41.35 5.25
N ALA A 1244 40.24 42.33 4.56
CA ALA A 1244 40.15 42.45 3.11
C ALA A 1244 40.64 41.18 2.39
N GLY A 1245 39.85 40.68 1.44
CA GLY A 1245 40.11 39.43 0.70
C GLY A 1245 39.92 38.14 1.49
N LYS A 1246 39.19 38.18 2.62
CA LYS A 1246 38.94 37.02 3.50
C LYS A 1246 37.49 36.49 3.45
N ALA A 1247 36.64 37.05 2.58
CA ALA A 1247 35.25 36.62 2.37
C ALA A 1247 35.12 35.33 1.55
#